data_AF-A0A7C3YMH0-F1
#
_entry.id   AF-A0A7C3YMH0-F1
#
_cell.length_a   1.000
_cell.length_b   1.000
_cell.length_c   1.000
_cell.angle_alpha   90.00
_cell.angle_beta   90.00
_cell.angle_gamma   90.00
#
_symmetry.space_group_name_H-M   'P 1'
#
loop_
_entity.id
_entity.type
_entity.pdbx_description
1 polymer ?
#
loop_
_entity_poly.entity_id
_entity_poly.type
_entity_poly.pdbx_seq_one_letter_code
_entity_poly.pdbx_strand_id
1 'polypeptide(L)'
;MASKYNWEEIDWKKMNDDLDKIVALSRYYGSDPDFVLAGGGNTSVKTDDILYIKSSGISLGDITKEGFIALSRKKVRQILQESYHKDPIKREEQVKEKLLDAKIDKESSARPSVETMLHESIKYKFIVHTHPHLINGLTCGKSGKSIAEELFGDNTLWIDYTDPGYTLAKKVQNALVKYRADHNDIDPEIILIQNHGIFVSANDAEKIKALTDQVIEKINEYISKKGAKSVFGMRDKRFPDVPTDNKKINEISPALRAIFKGDDGYPIVTYSDSSLIMDFVCSENGEELANSGAFSPDQIVYCKRMPLWVNVKSSDEDTDSILNRTKSLAEKFIKKHGYRPKVVLIQGLGMFCIGDRKRDADNSKIVYEDSIKILKWSSSFGGPHFLNDRQAKFIDEWEVESYRRKIASGSSVRGRVKGKIAVVTGAAQGFGEGISRSLANEGAYVILADLNLKGAQDVAESLNMQYGNGTAFAVKVDVTDELSVSNMISEVVREYGGIDVFISNAGVVKSGSVKVMELKDFEFVTKVNYIGYFLVVKHASPIMSAQHKYDKSYLSDIIQINSKSGLQGSNKNSAYAGSKFGGIGLTQSFALELVEDGIKVNAVCPGNFLDGPLWSDPEKGLFVQYLRAGKVPGAKTIEDVRRFYESKVPMGRGCTVPDVMHTIYYLIDQPYETGQAITITGGQLMR
;
A
#
# COMPACT_ATOMS: atom_id res chain seq x y z
N MET A 1 -11.47 -12.60 0.01
CA MET A 1 -11.60 -12.59 1.48
C MET A 1 -13.03 -12.20 1.76
N ALA A 2 -13.72 -12.87 2.68
CA ALA A 2 -15.07 -12.44 3.05
C ALA A 2 -15.03 -11.04 3.70
N SER A 3 -16.14 -10.30 3.61
CA SER A 3 -16.36 -9.04 4.33
C SER A 3 -15.82 -9.10 5.76
N LYS A 4 -15.17 -8.02 6.22
CA LYS A 4 -14.73 -7.87 7.62
C LYS A 4 -15.92 -7.88 8.58
N TYR A 5 -17.11 -7.53 8.10
CA TYR A 5 -18.33 -7.48 8.89
C TYR A 5 -19.22 -8.67 8.52
N ASN A 6 -19.53 -9.50 9.50
CA ASN A 6 -20.49 -10.57 9.34
C ASN A 6 -21.92 -9.97 9.32
N TRP A 7 -22.67 -10.23 8.25
CA TRP A 7 -24.03 -9.72 8.10
C TRP A 7 -24.94 -10.12 9.28
N GLU A 8 -24.80 -11.35 9.77
CA GLU A 8 -25.63 -11.91 10.84
C GLU A 8 -25.35 -11.27 12.20
N GLU A 9 -24.17 -10.68 12.38
CA GLU A 9 -23.77 -9.99 13.62
C GLU A 9 -24.23 -8.52 13.66
N ILE A 10 -24.73 -7.99 12.53
CA ILE A 10 -25.26 -6.62 12.48
C ILE A 10 -26.66 -6.61 13.10
N ASP A 11 -26.82 -5.88 14.21
CA ASP A 11 -28.11 -5.72 14.88
C ASP A 11 -29.01 -4.69 14.17
N TRP A 12 -29.51 -5.07 12.99
CA TRP A 12 -30.38 -4.23 12.15
C TRP A 12 -31.64 -3.75 12.87
N LYS A 13 -32.15 -4.55 13.81
CA LYS A 13 -33.37 -4.25 14.58
C LYS A 13 -33.15 -3.16 15.62
N LYS A 14 -31.92 -2.98 16.13
CA LYS A 14 -31.58 -1.89 17.05
C LYS A 14 -31.24 -0.57 16.35
N MET A 15 -30.92 -0.60 15.05
CA MET A 15 -30.64 0.60 14.27
C MET A 15 -31.95 1.29 13.87
N ASN A 16 -32.39 2.28 14.65
CA ASN A 16 -33.57 3.08 14.32
C ASN A 16 -33.26 4.25 13.36
N ASP A 17 -31.99 4.69 13.31
CA ASP A 17 -31.52 5.75 12.42
C ASP A 17 -31.11 5.17 11.07
N ASP A 18 -31.64 5.74 9.99
CA ASP A 18 -31.30 5.33 8.62
C ASP A 18 -29.84 5.61 8.27
N LEU A 19 -29.22 6.59 8.93
CA LEU A 19 -27.79 6.88 8.76
C LEU A 19 -26.92 5.77 9.37
N ASP A 20 -27.34 5.14 10.48
CA ASP A 20 -26.66 3.96 11.02
C ASP A 20 -26.76 2.76 10.07
N LYS A 21 -27.95 2.55 9.48
CA LYS A 21 -28.16 1.45 8.52
C LYS A 21 -27.31 1.61 7.26
N ILE A 22 -27.23 2.80 6.68
CA ILE A 22 -26.37 3.00 5.50
C ILE A 22 -24.89 2.86 5.87
N VAL A 23 -24.45 3.31 7.04
CA VAL A 23 -23.07 3.09 7.50
C VAL A 23 -22.76 1.59 7.60
N ALA A 24 -23.69 0.79 8.15
CA ALA A 24 -23.54 -0.66 8.23
C ALA A 24 -23.48 -1.31 6.83
N LEU A 25 -24.38 -0.93 5.92
CA LEU A 25 -24.37 -1.39 4.51
C LEU A 25 -23.05 -1.04 3.81
N SER A 26 -22.59 0.22 3.95
CA SER A 26 -21.34 0.69 3.38
C SER A 26 -20.16 -0.12 3.88
N ARG A 27 -20.07 -0.36 5.19
CA ARG A 27 -18.99 -1.16 5.79
C ARG A 27 -19.02 -2.61 5.34
N TYR A 28 -20.21 -3.21 5.29
CA TYR A 28 -20.39 -4.59 4.83
C TYR A 28 -19.85 -4.79 3.41
N TYR A 29 -20.35 -4.03 2.43
CA TYR A 29 -19.88 -4.15 1.04
C TYR A 29 -18.48 -3.57 0.83
N GLY A 30 -18.15 -2.48 1.51
CA GLY A 30 -16.91 -1.75 1.32
C GLY A 30 -15.68 -2.41 1.93
N SER A 31 -15.86 -3.39 2.81
CA SER A 31 -14.77 -4.19 3.38
C SER A 31 -14.53 -5.50 2.63
N ASP A 32 -15.37 -5.82 1.64
CA ASP A 32 -15.21 -6.98 0.78
C ASP A 32 -14.66 -6.56 -0.59
N PRO A 33 -13.43 -6.96 -0.94
CA PRO A 33 -12.80 -6.58 -2.20
C PRO A 33 -13.50 -7.17 -3.43
N ASP A 34 -14.36 -8.18 -3.27
CA ASP A 34 -15.14 -8.72 -4.38
C ASP A 34 -16.33 -7.81 -4.74
N PHE A 35 -16.65 -6.79 -3.93
CA PHE A 35 -17.67 -5.78 -4.21
C PHE A 35 -17.10 -4.40 -4.52
N VAL A 36 -16.08 -3.96 -3.79
CA VAL A 36 -15.53 -2.59 -3.89
C VAL A 36 -14.01 -2.61 -3.89
N LEU A 37 -13.41 -1.94 -4.87
CA LEU A 37 -11.95 -1.83 -5.00
C LEU A 37 -11.42 -0.51 -4.44
N ALA A 38 -10.25 -0.53 -3.80
CA ALA A 38 -9.51 0.67 -3.38
C ALA A 38 -10.32 1.70 -2.56
N GLY A 39 -11.34 1.25 -1.83
CA GLY A 39 -12.26 2.12 -1.07
C GLY A 39 -13.28 2.87 -1.95
N GLY A 40 -13.47 2.42 -3.19
CA GLY A 40 -14.41 2.93 -4.20
C GLY A 40 -15.87 2.70 -3.85
N GLY A 41 -16.73 2.59 -4.87
CA GLY A 41 -18.18 2.52 -4.70
C GLY A 41 -18.79 3.75 -4.03
N ASN A 42 -20.11 3.76 -3.93
CA ASN A 42 -20.84 4.90 -3.39
C ASN A 42 -22.18 4.46 -2.79
N THR A 43 -22.57 5.11 -1.70
CA THR A 43 -23.76 4.74 -0.95
C THR A 43 -24.49 6.00 -0.52
N SER A 44 -25.82 5.94 -0.53
CA SER A 44 -26.63 7.05 -0.06
C SER A 44 -27.89 6.58 0.64
N VAL A 45 -28.36 7.42 1.55
CA VAL A 45 -29.68 7.29 2.16
C VAL A 45 -30.46 8.59 2.05
N LYS A 46 -31.77 8.49 1.86
CA LYS A 46 -32.66 9.64 1.67
C LYS A 46 -33.65 9.78 2.82
N THR A 47 -33.88 11.02 3.19
CA THR A 47 -35.06 11.48 3.92
C THR A 47 -35.93 12.31 2.97
N ASP A 48 -37.02 12.90 3.45
CA ASP A 48 -37.92 13.70 2.62
C ASP A 48 -37.18 14.84 1.90
N ASP A 49 -36.34 15.58 2.63
CA ASP A 49 -35.66 16.78 2.13
C ASP A 49 -34.14 16.64 1.95
N ILE A 50 -33.52 15.64 2.57
CA ILE A 50 -32.05 15.50 2.64
C ILE A 50 -31.60 14.19 1.99
N LEU A 51 -30.59 14.30 1.13
CA LEU A 51 -29.78 13.19 0.63
C LEU A 51 -28.49 13.14 1.44
N TYR A 52 -28.25 12.05 2.15
CA TYR A 52 -26.96 11.73 2.76
C TYR A 52 -26.20 10.83 1.80
N ILE A 53 -25.03 11.29 1.35
CA ILE A 53 -24.19 10.54 0.42
C ILE A 53 -22.75 10.47 0.90
N LYS A 54 -22.08 9.34 0.65
CA LYS A 54 -20.65 9.18 0.89
C LYS A 54 -19.87 10.33 0.26
N SER A 55 -19.00 10.94 1.05
CA SER A 55 -18.09 11.99 0.56
C SER A 55 -16.97 11.43 -0.31
N SER A 56 -16.52 12.24 -1.27
CA SER A 56 -15.38 11.91 -2.11
C SER A 56 -14.10 11.75 -1.28
N GLY A 57 -13.40 10.63 -1.42
CA GLY A 57 -12.09 10.37 -0.79
C GLY A 57 -12.10 9.52 0.48
N ILE A 58 -13.28 9.15 0.98
CA ILE A 58 -13.42 8.25 2.14
C ILE A 58 -13.59 6.80 1.65
N SER A 59 -12.96 5.85 2.35
CA SER A 59 -13.12 4.41 2.09
C SER A 59 -14.50 3.94 2.54
N LEU A 60 -15.19 3.15 1.72
CA LEU A 60 -16.51 2.62 2.08
C LEU A 60 -16.45 1.64 3.27
N GLY A 61 -15.38 0.83 3.36
CA GLY A 61 -15.20 -0.17 4.43
C GLY A 61 -14.92 0.42 5.81
N ASP A 62 -14.45 1.68 5.87
CA ASP A 62 -14.06 2.37 7.11
C ASP A 62 -14.97 3.57 7.43
N ILE A 63 -16.02 3.79 6.64
CA ILE A 63 -16.85 4.98 6.76
C ILE A 63 -17.56 5.07 8.11
N THR A 64 -17.67 6.28 8.65
CA THR A 64 -18.49 6.62 9.82
C THR A 64 -19.60 7.59 9.41
N LYS A 65 -20.47 8.00 10.34
CA LYS A 65 -21.54 8.99 10.06
C LYS A 65 -20.98 10.29 9.48
N GLU A 66 -19.83 10.73 9.98
CA GLU A 66 -19.13 11.95 9.56
C GLU A 66 -18.65 11.86 8.10
N GLY A 67 -18.55 10.64 7.55
CA GLY A 67 -18.18 10.43 6.17
C GLY A 67 -19.29 10.70 5.16
N PHE A 68 -20.54 10.89 5.61
CA PHE A 68 -21.69 11.24 4.78
C PHE A 68 -21.94 12.75 4.79
N ILE A 69 -22.20 13.30 3.60
CA ILE A 69 -22.56 14.72 3.43
C ILE A 69 -24.07 14.84 3.24
N ALA A 70 -24.69 15.74 4.00
CA ALA A 70 -26.07 16.13 3.85
C ALA A 70 -26.24 17.18 2.72
N LEU A 71 -27.10 16.88 1.75
CA LEU A 71 -27.41 17.72 0.61
C LEU A 71 -28.92 17.97 0.50
N SER A 72 -29.31 19.18 0.12
CA SER A 72 -30.72 19.50 -0.18
C SER A 72 -31.16 18.79 -1.46
N ARG A 73 -32.14 17.88 -1.35
CA ARG A 73 -32.68 17.13 -2.49
C ARG A 73 -33.28 18.05 -3.55
N LYS A 74 -33.99 19.09 -3.12
CA LYS A 74 -34.56 20.12 -4.01
C LYS A 74 -33.48 20.78 -4.87
N LYS A 75 -32.37 21.21 -4.26
CA LYS A 75 -31.25 21.82 -4.98
C LYS A 75 -30.59 20.81 -5.93
N VAL A 76 -30.34 19.57 -5.48
CA VAL A 76 -29.73 18.53 -6.34
C VAL A 76 -30.60 18.24 -7.56
N ARG A 77 -31.93 18.14 -7.42
CA ARG A 77 -32.85 17.93 -8.55
C ARG A 77 -32.81 19.09 -9.56
N GLN A 78 -32.69 20.32 -9.07
CA GLN A 78 -32.59 21.51 -9.92
C GLN A 78 -31.34 21.45 -10.83
N ILE A 79 -30.23 20.88 -10.35
CA ILE A 79 -29.00 20.73 -11.14
C ILE A 79 -29.27 19.99 -12.46
N LEU A 80 -30.11 18.95 -12.43
CA LEU A 80 -30.44 18.15 -13.63
C LEU A 80 -31.46 18.84 -14.57
N GLN A 81 -32.08 19.93 -14.15
CA GLN A 81 -33.04 20.71 -14.93
C GLN A 81 -32.38 21.93 -15.62
N GLU A 82 -31.21 22.34 -15.13
CA GLU A 82 -30.44 23.45 -15.70
C GLU A 82 -29.68 23.04 -16.98
N SER A 83 -29.21 24.04 -17.73
CA SER A 83 -28.36 23.87 -18.90
C SER A 83 -26.96 24.38 -18.60
N TYR A 84 -25.95 23.62 -19.02
CA TYR A 84 -24.54 23.90 -18.75
C TYR A 84 -23.74 24.13 -20.03
N HIS A 85 -22.48 24.52 -19.85
CA HIS A 85 -21.55 24.70 -20.94
C HIS A 85 -21.38 23.42 -21.78
N LYS A 86 -21.10 23.56 -23.09
CA LYS A 86 -20.91 22.41 -24.01
C LYS A 86 -19.59 21.67 -23.80
N ASP A 87 -18.54 22.42 -23.45
CA ASP A 87 -17.25 21.86 -23.04
C ASP A 87 -17.41 20.99 -21.76
N PRO A 88 -16.98 19.72 -21.79
CA PRO A 88 -17.15 18.81 -20.67
C PRO A 88 -16.47 19.28 -19.38
N ILE A 89 -15.28 19.86 -19.44
CA ILE A 89 -14.51 20.26 -18.27
C ILE A 89 -15.23 21.41 -17.55
N LYS A 90 -15.56 22.47 -18.29
CA LYS A 90 -16.30 23.62 -17.74
C LYS A 90 -17.67 23.22 -17.20
N ARG A 91 -18.34 22.28 -17.85
CA ARG A 91 -19.62 21.73 -17.38
C ARG A 91 -19.48 21.03 -16.03
N GLU A 92 -18.49 20.13 -15.90
CA GLU A 92 -18.26 19.43 -14.63
C GLU A 92 -17.89 20.40 -13.50
N GLU A 93 -17.19 21.50 -13.80
CA GLU A 93 -16.92 22.57 -12.82
C GLU A 93 -18.20 23.28 -12.37
N GLN A 94 -19.05 23.71 -13.31
CA GLN A 94 -20.33 24.35 -12.99
C GLN A 94 -21.23 23.43 -12.14
N VAL A 95 -21.31 22.15 -12.51
CA VAL A 95 -22.09 21.14 -11.78
C VAL A 95 -21.52 20.92 -10.38
N LYS A 96 -20.19 20.87 -10.24
CA LYS A 96 -19.53 20.73 -8.94
C LYS A 96 -19.78 21.91 -8.03
N GLU A 97 -19.72 23.15 -8.53
CA GLU A 97 -20.05 24.35 -7.75
C GLU A 97 -21.49 24.31 -7.25
N LYS A 98 -22.42 23.88 -8.10
CA LYS A 98 -23.84 23.71 -7.74
C LYS A 98 -24.04 22.60 -6.69
N LEU A 99 -23.31 21.49 -6.80
CA LEU A 99 -23.32 20.43 -5.78
C LEU A 99 -22.77 20.93 -4.43
N LEU A 100 -21.73 21.77 -4.44
CA LEU A 100 -21.24 22.43 -3.22
C LEU A 100 -22.28 23.40 -2.65
N ASP A 101 -23.02 24.11 -3.49
CA ASP A 101 -24.16 24.93 -3.04
C ASP A 101 -25.35 24.10 -2.51
N ALA A 102 -25.48 22.85 -2.92
CA ALA A 102 -26.49 21.95 -2.39
C ALA A 102 -26.20 21.45 -0.96
N LYS A 103 -24.95 21.60 -0.48
CA LYS A 103 -24.57 21.23 0.90
C LYS A 103 -25.37 22.01 1.94
N ILE A 104 -25.86 21.28 2.94
CA ILE A 104 -26.51 21.85 4.12
C ILE A 104 -25.46 22.52 5.01
N ASP A 105 -24.40 21.78 5.37
CA ASP A 105 -23.27 22.33 6.10
C ASP A 105 -22.26 22.98 5.14
N LYS A 106 -22.14 24.31 5.24
CA LYS A 106 -21.23 25.12 4.40
C LYS A 106 -19.81 25.18 4.93
N GLU A 107 -19.60 24.89 6.21
CA GLU A 107 -18.29 24.97 6.86
C GLU A 107 -17.47 23.69 6.64
N SER A 108 -18.14 22.55 6.45
CA SER A 108 -17.48 21.29 6.11
C SER A 108 -16.62 21.42 4.84
N SER A 109 -15.38 20.91 4.89
CA SER A 109 -14.49 20.81 3.73
C SER A 109 -14.79 19.61 2.83
N ALA A 110 -15.69 18.71 3.27
CA ALA A 110 -16.02 17.48 2.56
C ALA A 110 -16.73 17.78 1.23
N ARG A 111 -16.40 17.00 0.19
CA ARG A 111 -16.92 17.21 -1.17
C ARG A 111 -17.93 16.12 -1.54
N PRO A 112 -19.11 16.49 -2.05
CA PRO A 112 -20.09 15.51 -2.52
C PRO A 112 -19.52 14.70 -3.70
N SER A 113 -19.98 13.46 -3.85
CA SER A 113 -19.63 12.61 -4.99
C SER A 113 -20.19 13.20 -6.29
N VAL A 114 -19.50 12.98 -7.42
CA VAL A 114 -20.02 13.34 -8.75
C VAL A 114 -21.26 12.53 -9.13
N GLU A 115 -21.46 11.37 -8.49
CA GLU A 115 -22.62 10.50 -8.71
C GLU A 115 -23.87 10.94 -7.91
N THR A 116 -23.77 11.99 -7.10
CA THR A 116 -24.89 12.51 -6.27
C THR A 116 -26.19 12.66 -7.07
N MET A 117 -26.11 13.23 -8.26
CA MET A 117 -27.28 13.46 -9.11
C MET A 117 -27.93 12.16 -9.56
N LEU A 118 -27.13 11.12 -9.79
CA LEU A 118 -27.60 9.79 -10.18
C LEU A 118 -28.31 9.13 -8.99
N HIS A 119 -27.73 9.19 -7.79
CA HIS A 119 -28.38 8.70 -6.57
C HIS A 119 -29.70 9.42 -6.28
N GLU A 120 -29.77 10.75 -6.46
CA GLU A 120 -31.01 11.51 -6.27
C GLU A 120 -32.08 11.21 -7.33
N SER A 121 -31.67 10.80 -8.53
CA SER A 121 -32.62 10.49 -9.61
C SER A 121 -33.47 9.25 -9.31
N ILE A 122 -32.98 8.34 -8.45
CA ILE A 122 -33.69 7.13 -8.01
C ILE A 122 -34.58 7.45 -6.79
N LYS A 123 -35.82 6.96 -6.75
CA LYS A 123 -36.82 7.24 -5.71
C LYS A 123 -36.57 6.47 -4.40
N TYR A 124 -35.99 5.28 -4.48
CA TYR A 124 -35.73 4.44 -3.31
C TYR A 124 -34.86 5.11 -2.24
N LYS A 125 -35.10 4.72 -0.99
CA LYS A 125 -34.48 5.30 0.19
C LYS A 125 -32.99 5.01 0.29
N PHE A 126 -32.59 3.74 0.19
CA PHE A 126 -31.21 3.28 0.26
C PHE A 126 -30.71 2.94 -1.15
N ILE A 127 -29.48 3.35 -1.44
CA ILE A 127 -28.80 3.04 -2.70
C ILE A 127 -27.38 2.61 -2.40
N VAL A 128 -27.01 1.48 -2.97
CA VAL A 128 -25.66 0.92 -2.91
C VAL A 128 -25.14 0.75 -4.33
N HIS A 129 -24.06 1.47 -4.63
CA HIS A 129 -23.31 1.37 -5.88
C HIS A 129 -21.98 0.66 -5.63
N THR A 130 -21.78 -0.46 -6.29
CA THR A 130 -20.59 -1.30 -6.17
C THR A 130 -20.08 -1.71 -7.56
N HIS A 131 -18.86 -2.26 -7.59
CA HIS A 131 -18.19 -2.68 -8.82
C HIS A 131 -17.72 -4.14 -8.74
N PRO A 132 -18.60 -5.13 -8.45
CA PRO A 132 -18.14 -6.49 -8.25
C PRO A 132 -17.58 -7.06 -9.56
N HIS A 133 -16.39 -7.65 -9.54
CA HIS A 133 -15.75 -8.17 -10.77
C HIS A 133 -16.60 -9.19 -11.53
N LEU A 134 -17.43 -9.95 -10.82
CA LEU A 134 -18.34 -10.92 -11.42
C LEU A 134 -19.41 -10.22 -12.25
N ILE A 135 -20.02 -9.16 -11.69
CA ILE A 135 -21.02 -8.34 -12.37
C ILE A 135 -20.36 -7.51 -13.47
N ASN A 136 -19.15 -6.99 -13.23
CA ASN A 136 -18.37 -6.33 -14.27
C ASN A 136 -17.96 -7.28 -15.39
N GLY A 137 -17.81 -8.58 -15.14
CA GLY A 137 -17.72 -9.59 -16.19
C GLY A 137 -18.91 -9.53 -17.16
N LEU A 138 -20.13 -9.40 -16.62
CA LEU A 138 -21.36 -9.22 -17.41
C LEU A 138 -21.42 -7.84 -18.07
N THR A 139 -21.20 -6.74 -17.33
CA THR A 139 -21.33 -5.38 -17.88
C THR A 139 -20.22 -5.00 -18.86
N CYS A 140 -19.09 -5.69 -18.81
CA CYS A 140 -18.00 -5.60 -19.77
C CYS A 140 -18.02 -6.74 -20.82
N GLY A 141 -19.10 -7.52 -20.91
CA GLY A 141 -19.27 -8.55 -21.93
C GLY A 141 -19.91 -8.02 -23.21
N LYS A 142 -19.48 -8.49 -24.38
CA LYS A 142 -20.09 -8.10 -25.68
C LYS A 142 -21.58 -8.46 -25.77
N SER A 143 -21.99 -9.54 -25.13
CA SER A 143 -23.40 -9.99 -25.01
C SER A 143 -24.01 -9.64 -23.65
N GLY A 144 -23.37 -8.75 -22.88
CA GLY A 144 -23.76 -8.43 -21.51
C GLY A 144 -25.21 -7.96 -21.39
N LYS A 145 -25.63 -7.05 -22.27
CA LYS A 145 -26.99 -6.49 -22.27
C LYS A 145 -28.07 -7.56 -22.48
N SER A 146 -27.96 -8.34 -23.55
CA SER A 146 -28.94 -9.38 -23.87
C SER A 146 -29.01 -10.46 -22.79
N ILE A 147 -27.88 -10.81 -22.18
CA ILE A 147 -27.83 -11.80 -21.08
C ILE A 147 -28.41 -11.20 -19.79
N ALA A 148 -28.16 -9.92 -19.50
CA ALA A 148 -28.78 -9.26 -18.36
C ALA A 148 -30.32 -9.23 -18.49
N GLU A 149 -30.82 -8.93 -19.68
CA GLU A 149 -32.26 -8.98 -20.01
C GLU A 149 -32.82 -10.39 -19.83
N GLU A 150 -32.10 -11.44 -20.26
CA GLU A 150 -32.47 -12.85 -20.03
C GLU A 150 -32.53 -13.22 -18.54
N LEU A 151 -31.52 -12.82 -17.76
CA LEU A 151 -31.38 -13.24 -16.36
C LEU A 151 -32.31 -12.49 -15.41
N PHE A 152 -32.56 -11.20 -15.68
CA PHE A 152 -33.23 -10.31 -14.73
C PHE A 152 -34.55 -9.76 -15.23
N GLY A 153 -34.83 -9.82 -16.54
CA GLY A 153 -36.08 -9.34 -17.14
C GLY A 153 -36.37 -7.88 -16.80
N ASP A 154 -37.65 -7.58 -16.59
CA ASP A 154 -38.15 -6.22 -16.39
C ASP A 154 -37.70 -5.56 -15.07
N ASN A 155 -37.17 -6.33 -14.12
CA ASN A 155 -36.71 -5.79 -12.83
C ASN A 155 -35.36 -5.06 -12.89
N THR A 156 -34.71 -5.04 -14.05
CA THR A 156 -33.39 -4.42 -14.23
C THR A 156 -33.40 -3.38 -15.35
N LEU A 157 -32.74 -2.25 -15.11
CA LEU A 157 -32.49 -1.23 -16.12
C LEU A 157 -31.03 -1.29 -16.61
N TRP A 158 -30.83 -1.53 -17.91
CA TRP A 158 -29.51 -1.47 -18.53
C TRP A 158 -29.21 -0.08 -19.10
N ILE A 159 -28.03 0.45 -18.78
CA ILE A 159 -27.54 1.73 -19.28
C ILE A 159 -26.29 1.47 -20.12
N ASP A 160 -26.37 1.73 -21.43
CA ASP A 160 -25.21 1.66 -22.31
C ASP A 160 -24.15 2.69 -21.88
N TYR A 161 -22.88 2.46 -22.24
CA TYR A 161 -21.79 3.36 -21.82
C TYR A 161 -22.07 4.82 -22.18
N THR A 162 -21.70 5.72 -21.28
CA THR A 162 -21.57 7.15 -21.56
C THR A 162 -20.52 7.75 -20.64
N ASP A 163 -20.08 8.96 -20.97
CA ASP A 163 -19.01 9.62 -20.22
C ASP A 163 -19.45 9.86 -18.75
N PRO A 164 -18.59 9.58 -17.76
CA PRO A 164 -18.91 9.77 -16.35
C PRO A 164 -19.20 11.24 -16.00
N GLY A 165 -19.78 11.47 -14.83
CA GLY A 165 -20.18 12.81 -14.36
C GLY A 165 -21.60 13.19 -14.77
N TYR A 166 -21.80 14.44 -15.17
CA TYR A 166 -23.12 14.98 -15.50
C TYR A 166 -23.82 14.24 -16.65
N THR A 167 -23.05 13.82 -17.66
CA THR A 167 -23.60 13.14 -18.84
C THR A 167 -24.24 11.80 -18.47
N LEU A 168 -23.54 11.01 -17.64
CA LEU A 168 -24.08 9.76 -17.08
C LEU A 168 -25.32 10.02 -16.23
N ALA A 169 -25.27 10.99 -15.31
CA ALA A 169 -26.41 11.31 -14.48
C ALA A 169 -27.65 11.69 -15.31
N LYS A 170 -27.48 12.47 -16.38
CA LYS A 170 -28.58 12.84 -17.28
C LYS A 170 -29.10 11.65 -18.08
N LYS A 171 -28.22 10.77 -18.56
CA LYS A 171 -28.63 9.55 -19.29
C LYS A 171 -29.44 8.62 -18.40
N VAL A 172 -29.00 8.41 -17.16
CA VAL A 172 -29.72 7.59 -16.17
C VAL A 172 -31.06 8.24 -15.80
N GLN A 173 -31.10 9.56 -15.57
CA GLN A 173 -32.36 10.26 -15.31
C GLN A 173 -33.38 10.05 -16.46
N ASN A 174 -32.95 10.22 -17.71
CA ASN A 174 -33.84 10.04 -18.86
C ASN A 174 -34.32 8.59 -18.98
N ALA A 175 -33.44 7.61 -18.71
CA ALA A 175 -33.80 6.20 -18.72
C ALA A 175 -34.80 5.84 -17.60
N LEU A 176 -34.62 6.39 -16.39
CA LEU A 176 -35.55 6.23 -15.28
C LEU A 176 -36.93 6.83 -15.58
N VAL A 177 -36.99 8.02 -16.21
CA VAL A 177 -38.26 8.63 -16.63
C VAL A 177 -39.01 7.72 -17.60
N LYS A 178 -38.30 7.15 -18.57
CA LYS A 178 -38.91 6.19 -19.51
C LYS A 178 -39.35 4.91 -18.80
N TYR A 179 -38.49 4.33 -17.97
CA TYR A 179 -38.81 3.11 -17.22
C TYR A 179 -40.07 3.28 -16.37
N ARG A 180 -40.19 4.40 -15.65
CA ARG A 180 -41.39 4.75 -14.85
C ARG A 180 -42.66 4.80 -15.69
N ALA A 181 -42.59 5.39 -16.88
CA ALA A 181 -43.74 5.46 -17.77
C ALA A 181 -44.23 4.06 -18.18
N ASP A 182 -43.31 3.12 -18.34
CA ASP A 182 -43.60 1.74 -18.74
C ASP A 182 -43.96 0.84 -17.53
N HIS A 183 -43.66 1.24 -16.28
CA HIS A 183 -43.77 0.41 -15.07
C HIS A 183 -44.56 1.08 -13.94
N ASN A 184 -45.66 1.77 -14.26
CA ASN A 184 -46.59 2.37 -13.27
C ASN A 184 -45.89 3.28 -12.24
N ASP A 185 -44.97 4.13 -12.71
CA ASP A 185 -44.20 5.10 -11.92
C ASP A 185 -43.25 4.50 -10.86
N ILE A 186 -42.92 3.21 -10.97
CA ILE A 186 -41.95 2.49 -10.14
C ILE A 186 -40.54 2.64 -10.73
N ASP A 187 -39.54 2.68 -9.86
CA ASP A 187 -38.12 2.63 -10.26
C ASP A 187 -37.58 1.21 -10.28
N PRO A 188 -36.60 0.92 -11.15
CA PRO A 188 -35.92 -0.38 -11.16
C PRO A 188 -35.16 -0.55 -9.83
N GLU A 189 -35.25 -1.74 -9.25
CA GLU A 189 -34.47 -2.09 -8.04
C GLU A 189 -32.98 -2.28 -8.37
N ILE A 190 -32.69 -2.69 -9.62
CA ILE A 190 -31.34 -2.96 -10.12
C ILE A 190 -31.07 -2.12 -11.37
N ILE A 191 -29.96 -1.40 -11.39
CA ILE A 191 -29.46 -0.70 -12.59
C ILE A 191 -28.06 -1.22 -12.90
N LEU A 192 -27.87 -1.72 -14.13
CA LEU A 192 -26.57 -2.15 -14.64
C LEU A 192 -26.05 -1.11 -15.62
N ILE A 193 -24.81 -0.68 -15.42
CA ILE A 193 -24.13 0.29 -16.28
C ILE A 193 -22.98 -0.41 -16.99
N GLN A 194 -23.05 -0.43 -18.32
CA GLN A 194 -22.02 -1.01 -19.18
C GLN A 194 -20.64 -0.41 -18.85
N ASN A 195 -19.63 -1.27 -18.70
CA ASN A 195 -18.25 -0.88 -18.39
C ASN A 195 -18.06 -0.10 -17.05
N HIS A 196 -18.99 -0.21 -16.10
CA HIS A 196 -18.92 0.54 -14.83
C HIS A 196 -19.31 -0.31 -13.61
N GLY A 197 -20.55 -0.81 -13.54
CA GLY A 197 -20.99 -1.61 -12.39
C GLY A 197 -22.50 -1.60 -12.15
N ILE A 198 -22.89 -1.74 -10.89
CA ILE A 198 -24.29 -1.96 -10.49
C ILE A 198 -24.77 -0.94 -9.45
N PHE A 199 -26.03 -0.52 -9.55
CA PHE A 199 -26.76 0.12 -8.47
C PHE A 199 -27.85 -0.84 -7.99
N VAL A 200 -27.88 -1.08 -6.70
CA VAL A 200 -28.97 -1.79 -6.02
C VAL A 200 -29.67 -0.80 -5.11
N SER A 201 -30.99 -0.74 -5.20
CA SER A 201 -31.79 0.26 -4.51
C SER A 201 -33.08 -0.31 -3.95
N ALA A 202 -33.42 0.08 -2.72
CA ALA A 202 -34.56 -0.42 -1.96
C ALA A 202 -34.93 0.53 -0.81
N ASN A 203 -36.05 0.27 -0.14
CA ASN A 203 -36.50 1.05 1.02
C ASN A 203 -36.00 0.55 2.38
N ASP A 204 -35.38 -0.63 2.42
CA ASP A 204 -34.77 -1.24 3.60
C ASP A 204 -33.46 -1.96 3.23
N ALA A 205 -32.59 -2.17 4.21
CA ALA A 205 -31.25 -2.72 4.02
C ALA A 205 -31.24 -4.23 3.73
N GLU A 206 -32.19 -4.99 4.26
CA GLU A 206 -32.29 -6.44 4.05
C GLU A 206 -32.63 -6.76 2.59
N LYS A 207 -33.54 -5.98 2.00
CA LYS A 207 -33.89 -6.05 0.58
C LYS A 207 -32.69 -5.74 -0.32
N ILE A 208 -31.85 -4.74 0.01
CA ILE A 208 -30.60 -4.46 -0.73
C ILE A 208 -29.73 -5.72 -0.80
N LYS A 209 -29.54 -6.40 0.33
CA LYS A 209 -28.73 -7.61 0.36
C LYS A 209 -29.36 -8.75 -0.41
N ALA A 210 -30.64 -9.03 -0.21
CA ALA A 210 -31.35 -10.09 -0.93
C ALA A 210 -31.25 -9.90 -2.46
N LEU A 211 -31.44 -8.66 -2.95
CA LEU A 211 -31.29 -8.35 -4.37
C LEU A 211 -29.86 -8.55 -4.87
N THR A 212 -28.88 -8.11 -4.10
CA THR A 212 -27.46 -8.26 -4.47
C THR A 212 -27.05 -9.73 -4.54
N ASP A 213 -27.44 -10.52 -3.54
CA ASP A 213 -27.16 -11.96 -3.49
C ASP A 213 -27.84 -12.68 -4.66
N GLN A 214 -29.10 -12.34 -4.96
CA GLN A 214 -29.85 -12.90 -6.08
C GLN A 214 -29.17 -12.60 -7.43
N VAL A 215 -28.62 -11.40 -7.61
CA VAL A 215 -27.87 -11.04 -8.84
C VAL A 215 -26.63 -11.92 -8.98
N ILE A 216 -25.85 -12.06 -7.90
CA ILE A 216 -24.63 -12.87 -7.88
C ILE A 216 -24.94 -14.34 -8.14
N GLU A 217 -25.98 -14.88 -7.50
CA GLU A 217 -26.42 -16.27 -7.66
C GLU A 217 -26.79 -16.57 -9.11
N LYS A 218 -27.67 -15.75 -9.71
CA LYS A 218 -28.08 -15.91 -11.12
C LYS A 218 -26.91 -15.86 -12.09
N ILE A 219 -25.94 -14.96 -11.88
CA ILE A 219 -24.75 -14.87 -12.72
C ILE A 219 -23.88 -16.12 -12.58
N ASN A 220 -23.66 -16.58 -11.35
CA ASN A 220 -22.88 -17.80 -11.09
C ASN A 220 -23.54 -19.04 -11.69
N GLU A 221 -24.87 -19.17 -11.58
CA GLU A 221 -25.61 -20.26 -12.22
C GLU A 221 -25.45 -20.23 -13.74
N TYR A 222 -25.56 -19.04 -14.35
CA TYR A 222 -25.40 -18.88 -15.79
C TYR A 222 -24.00 -19.31 -16.26
N ILE A 223 -22.95 -18.85 -15.57
CA ILE A 223 -21.56 -19.23 -15.87
C ILE A 223 -21.37 -20.74 -15.70
N SER A 224 -21.89 -21.31 -14.61
CA SER A 224 -21.77 -22.75 -14.31
C SER A 224 -22.42 -23.61 -15.40
N LYS A 225 -23.59 -23.19 -15.93
CA LYS A 225 -24.29 -23.88 -17.02
C LYS A 225 -23.56 -23.80 -18.36
N LYS A 226 -22.90 -22.68 -18.68
CA LYS A 226 -22.16 -22.50 -19.94
C LYS A 226 -20.80 -23.21 -19.96
N GLY A 227 -20.25 -23.49 -18.78
CA GLY A 227 -18.90 -24.01 -18.60
C GLY A 227 -17.84 -22.92 -18.78
N ALA A 228 -16.88 -22.85 -17.86
CA ALA A 228 -15.80 -21.89 -17.95
C ALA A 228 -14.93 -22.19 -19.19
N LYS A 229 -14.91 -21.28 -20.17
CA LYS A 229 -13.95 -21.33 -21.27
C LYS A 229 -12.63 -20.70 -20.82
N SER A 230 -11.49 -21.29 -21.19
CA SER A 230 -10.19 -20.63 -20.98
C SER A 230 -10.13 -19.35 -21.82
N VAL A 231 -10.07 -18.20 -21.16
CA VAL A 231 -9.97 -16.87 -21.80
C VAL A 231 -8.56 -16.62 -22.29
N PHE A 232 -7.60 -17.09 -21.50
CA PHE A 232 -6.18 -16.82 -21.70
C PHE A 232 -5.57 -17.79 -22.74
N GLY A 233 -6.31 -18.82 -23.14
CA GLY A 233 -5.84 -19.86 -24.06
C GLY A 233 -5.05 -20.94 -23.33
N MET A 234 -4.14 -21.59 -24.05
CA MET A 234 -3.21 -22.55 -23.46
C MET A 234 -2.11 -21.85 -22.64
N ARG A 235 -1.69 -22.50 -21.55
CA ARG A 235 -0.50 -22.09 -20.81
C ARG A 235 0.74 -22.35 -21.65
N ASP A 236 1.60 -21.35 -21.74
CA ASP A 236 2.91 -21.42 -22.36
C ASP A 236 3.82 -22.37 -21.59
N LYS A 237 4.15 -23.48 -22.24
CA LYS A 237 4.95 -24.57 -21.68
C LYS A 237 6.39 -24.19 -21.36
N ARG A 238 6.87 -23.01 -21.82
CA ARG A 238 8.19 -22.49 -21.46
C ARG A 238 8.30 -22.14 -19.98
N PHE A 239 7.18 -21.95 -19.28
CA PHE A 239 7.15 -21.54 -17.88
C PHE A 239 6.54 -22.64 -16.99
N PRO A 240 7.32 -23.25 -16.08
CA PRO A 240 6.84 -24.31 -15.20
C PRO A 240 5.77 -23.82 -14.21
N ASP A 241 4.95 -24.74 -13.69
CA ASP A 241 4.02 -24.50 -12.57
C ASP A 241 4.75 -24.58 -11.23
N VAL A 242 5.74 -23.71 -11.05
CA VAL A 242 6.42 -23.49 -9.77
C VAL A 242 6.33 -22.02 -9.40
N PRO A 243 6.33 -21.69 -8.09
CA PRO A 243 6.38 -20.30 -7.64
C PRO A 243 7.55 -19.56 -8.29
N THR A 244 7.34 -18.28 -8.59
CA THR A 244 8.38 -17.45 -9.18
C THR A 244 9.59 -17.36 -8.25
N ASP A 245 10.78 -17.47 -8.84
CA ASP A 245 12.05 -17.38 -8.11
C ASP A 245 12.19 -16.00 -7.44
N ASN A 246 12.18 -15.98 -6.11
CA ASN A 246 12.37 -14.77 -5.31
C ASN A 246 13.68 -14.06 -5.67
N LYS A 247 14.72 -14.76 -6.14
CA LYS A 247 15.96 -14.13 -6.58
C LYS A 247 15.72 -13.19 -7.77
N LYS A 248 14.97 -13.64 -8.79
CA LYS A 248 14.62 -12.78 -9.93
C LYS A 248 13.79 -11.58 -9.50
N ILE A 249 12.86 -11.75 -8.56
CA ILE A 249 12.04 -10.65 -8.04
C ILE A 249 12.88 -9.63 -7.25
N ASN A 250 13.83 -10.13 -6.46
CA ASN A 250 14.81 -9.37 -5.70
C ASN A 250 15.77 -8.56 -6.59
N GLU A 251 15.99 -8.97 -7.84
CA GLU A 251 16.80 -8.22 -8.81
C GLU A 251 15.95 -7.28 -9.69
N ILE A 252 14.76 -7.73 -10.12
CA ILE A 252 13.91 -6.97 -11.05
C ILE A 252 13.26 -5.78 -10.35
N SER A 253 12.59 -5.98 -9.21
CA SER A 253 11.82 -4.92 -8.55
C SER A 253 12.65 -3.66 -8.24
N PRO A 254 13.87 -3.76 -7.65
CA PRO A 254 14.71 -2.58 -7.41
C PRO A 254 15.16 -1.91 -8.71
N ALA A 255 15.47 -2.70 -9.74
CA ALA A 255 15.83 -2.15 -11.04
C ALA A 255 14.65 -1.41 -11.70
N LEU A 256 13.41 -1.90 -11.55
CA LEU A 256 12.23 -1.19 -12.04
C LEU A 256 12.05 0.17 -11.35
N ARG A 257 12.36 0.29 -10.04
CA ARG A 257 12.36 1.59 -9.35
C ARG A 257 13.30 2.58 -10.04
N ALA A 258 14.51 2.14 -10.40
CA ALA A 258 15.48 2.99 -11.10
C ALA A 258 15.05 3.30 -12.54
N ILE A 259 14.58 2.30 -13.31
CA ILE A 259 14.12 2.47 -14.70
C ILE A 259 12.96 3.46 -14.79
N PHE A 260 12.04 3.43 -13.82
CA PHE A 260 10.83 4.26 -13.82
C PHE A 260 10.90 5.46 -12.86
N LYS A 261 12.10 5.86 -12.43
CA LYS A 261 12.34 7.07 -11.64
C LYS A 261 11.63 8.28 -12.28
N GLY A 262 10.86 9.00 -11.46
CA GLY A 262 10.14 10.21 -11.87
C GLY A 262 10.80 11.47 -11.32
N ASP A 263 10.18 12.61 -11.61
CA ASP A 263 10.65 13.91 -11.14
C ASP A 263 10.61 14.04 -9.60
N ASP A 264 9.63 13.39 -8.97
CA ASP A 264 9.44 13.36 -7.51
C ASP A 264 10.33 12.33 -6.80
N GLY A 265 11.18 11.60 -7.54
CA GLY A 265 12.09 10.58 -7.01
C GLY A 265 11.78 9.16 -7.49
N TYR A 266 12.25 8.18 -6.71
CA TYR A 266 12.06 6.76 -7.01
C TYR A 266 10.64 6.32 -6.64
N PRO A 267 9.93 5.62 -7.53
CA PRO A 267 8.63 5.08 -7.20
C PRO A 267 8.73 3.89 -6.23
N ILE A 268 7.58 3.55 -5.67
CA ILE A 268 7.32 2.26 -5.05
C ILE A 268 6.94 1.26 -6.14
N VAL A 269 7.46 0.03 -6.02
CA VAL A 269 7.07 -1.11 -6.87
C VAL A 269 6.51 -2.19 -5.96
N THR A 270 5.25 -2.58 -6.15
CA THR A 270 4.67 -3.76 -5.50
C THR A 270 4.54 -4.90 -6.51
N TYR A 271 4.66 -6.14 -6.04
CA TYR A 271 4.67 -7.33 -6.85
C TYR A 271 3.48 -8.25 -6.54
N SER A 272 2.99 -8.96 -7.54
CA SER A 272 1.98 -10.01 -7.38
C SER A 272 2.20 -11.17 -8.36
N ASP A 273 2.19 -12.37 -7.82
CA ASP A 273 2.24 -13.68 -8.49
C ASP A 273 1.06 -14.54 -8.08
N SER A 274 -0.10 -13.93 -7.84
CA SER A 274 -1.33 -14.69 -7.61
C SER A 274 -1.56 -15.68 -8.75
N SER A 275 -2.20 -16.80 -8.47
CA SER A 275 -2.46 -17.84 -9.48
C SER A 275 -3.15 -17.28 -10.71
N LEU A 276 -4.09 -16.33 -10.53
CA LEU A 276 -4.75 -15.63 -11.63
C LEU A 276 -3.77 -14.83 -12.50
N ILE A 277 -2.85 -14.11 -11.88
CA ILE A 277 -1.84 -13.32 -12.60
C ILE A 277 -0.88 -14.26 -13.33
N MET A 278 -0.42 -15.32 -12.68
CA MET A 278 0.47 -16.30 -13.28
C MET A 278 -0.21 -17.04 -14.43
N ASP A 279 -1.50 -17.37 -14.31
CA ASP A 279 -2.29 -17.92 -15.41
C ASP A 279 -2.34 -16.94 -16.59
N PHE A 280 -2.49 -15.63 -16.32
CA PHE A 280 -2.55 -14.61 -17.35
C PHE A 280 -1.20 -14.37 -18.04
N VAL A 281 -0.11 -14.16 -17.28
CA VAL A 281 1.21 -13.84 -17.84
C VAL A 281 1.93 -15.05 -18.44
N CYS A 282 1.48 -16.27 -18.13
CA CYS A 282 1.98 -17.50 -18.74
C CYS A 282 1.06 -18.01 -19.85
N SER A 283 0.16 -17.18 -20.40
CA SER A 283 -0.78 -17.63 -21.42
C SER A 283 -0.41 -17.19 -22.83
N GLU A 284 -0.90 -17.92 -23.83
CA GLU A 284 -0.70 -17.59 -25.25
C GLU A 284 -1.39 -16.27 -25.66
N ASN A 285 -2.56 -15.96 -25.08
CA ASN A 285 -3.34 -14.77 -25.43
C ASN A 285 -3.10 -13.58 -24.50
N GLY A 286 -2.27 -13.74 -23.46
CA GLY A 286 -2.08 -12.74 -22.41
C GLY A 286 -1.60 -11.39 -22.95
N GLU A 287 -0.62 -11.40 -23.86
CA GLU A 287 -0.08 -10.17 -24.47
C GLU A 287 -1.13 -9.43 -25.32
N GLU A 288 -1.89 -10.15 -26.15
CA GLU A 288 -2.93 -9.57 -26.99
C GLU A 288 -4.04 -8.95 -26.13
N LEU A 289 -4.50 -9.67 -25.10
CA LEU A 289 -5.52 -9.20 -24.18
C LEU A 289 -5.04 -7.98 -23.37
N ALA A 290 -3.80 -8.00 -22.89
CA ALA A 290 -3.20 -6.86 -22.17
C ALA A 290 -3.12 -5.60 -23.05
N ASN A 291 -2.88 -5.76 -24.36
CA ASN A 291 -2.80 -4.65 -25.32
C ASN A 291 -4.16 -4.21 -25.90
N SER A 292 -5.26 -4.89 -25.54
CA SER A 292 -6.59 -4.61 -26.10
C SER A 292 -7.29 -3.40 -25.47
N GLY A 293 -6.85 -2.96 -24.28
CA GLY A 293 -7.30 -1.72 -23.63
C GLY A 293 -7.92 -1.90 -22.26
N ALA A 294 -8.60 -0.85 -21.80
CA ALA A 294 -9.19 -0.78 -20.47
C ALA A 294 -10.69 -1.07 -20.48
N PHE A 295 -11.18 -1.69 -19.41
CA PHE A 295 -12.59 -2.01 -19.22
C PHE A 295 -13.38 -0.86 -18.63
N SER A 296 -12.82 -0.19 -17.63
CA SER A 296 -13.56 0.73 -16.78
C SER A 296 -12.81 2.03 -16.55
N PRO A 297 -13.52 3.09 -16.14
CA PRO A 297 -12.88 4.31 -15.67
C PRO A 297 -11.88 4.07 -14.52
N ASP A 298 -12.19 3.17 -13.59
CA ASP A 298 -11.30 2.87 -12.47
C ASP A 298 -9.96 2.28 -12.93
N GLN A 299 -9.97 1.37 -13.90
CA GLN A 299 -8.74 0.84 -14.47
C GLN A 299 -7.87 1.96 -15.04
N ILE A 300 -8.47 2.92 -15.78
CA ILE A 300 -7.71 4.04 -16.35
C ILE A 300 -7.17 4.96 -15.26
N VAL A 301 -7.98 5.30 -14.26
CA VAL A 301 -7.60 6.22 -13.17
C VAL A 301 -6.44 5.66 -12.35
N TYR A 302 -6.45 4.37 -12.01
CA TYR A 302 -5.44 3.78 -11.14
C TYR A 302 -4.27 3.17 -11.92
N CYS A 303 -4.53 2.49 -13.03
CA CYS A 303 -3.53 1.69 -13.76
C CYS A 303 -3.10 2.33 -15.09
N LYS A 304 -3.75 3.42 -15.52
CA LYS A 304 -3.69 3.95 -16.89
C LYS A 304 -4.22 2.96 -17.92
N ARG A 305 -4.27 3.43 -19.17
CA ARG A 305 -4.94 2.71 -20.26
C ARG A 305 -4.26 1.39 -20.64
N MET A 306 -2.93 1.35 -20.63
CA MET A 306 -2.16 0.20 -21.11
C MET A 306 -1.09 -0.21 -20.10
N PRO A 307 -0.92 -1.52 -19.83
CA PRO A 307 0.25 -2.02 -19.13
C PRO A 307 1.46 -2.03 -20.08
N LEU A 308 2.67 -2.17 -19.52
CA LEU A 308 3.85 -2.56 -20.27
C LEU A 308 3.99 -4.09 -20.24
N TRP A 309 3.86 -4.75 -21.39
CA TRP A 309 4.13 -6.18 -21.50
C TRP A 309 5.60 -6.45 -21.86
N VAL A 310 6.24 -7.37 -21.15
CA VAL A 310 7.63 -7.77 -21.38
C VAL A 310 7.68 -9.27 -21.63
N ASN A 311 7.97 -9.64 -22.88
CA ASN A 311 8.18 -11.03 -23.27
C ASN A 311 9.51 -11.57 -22.75
N VAL A 312 9.49 -12.83 -22.34
CA VAL A 312 10.65 -13.58 -21.83
C VAL A 312 10.89 -14.76 -22.78
N LYS A 313 12.15 -15.03 -23.11
CA LYS A 313 12.55 -16.05 -24.09
C LYS A 313 12.37 -17.47 -23.54
N SER A 314 12.76 -17.68 -22.28
CA SER A 314 12.66 -18.95 -21.55
C SER A 314 12.60 -18.69 -20.04
N SER A 315 12.16 -19.68 -19.25
CA SER A 315 12.17 -19.59 -17.78
C SER A 315 13.52 -19.20 -17.19
N ASP A 316 14.60 -19.57 -17.86
CA ASP A 316 15.99 -19.43 -17.39
C ASP A 316 16.67 -18.17 -17.94
N GLU A 317 15.97 -17.31 -18.69
CA GLU A 317 16.53 -16.04 -19.17
C GLU A 317 17.03 -15.20 -17.98
N ASP A 318 18.23 -14.63 -18.14
CA ASP A 318 18.87 -13.84 -17.11
C ASP A 318 18.16 -12.50 -16.88
N THR A 319 18.22 -12.01 -15.65
CA THR A 319 17.52 -10.79 -15.23
C THR A 319 18.00 -9.55 -15.99
N ASP A 320 19.29 -9.46 -16.34
CA ASP A 320 19.84 -8.31 -17.06
C ASP A 320 19.26 -8.18 -18.46
N SER A 321 19.13 -9.29 -19.18
CA SER A 321 18.48 -9.35 -20.50
C SER A 321 17.02 -8.91 -20.43
N ILE A 322 16.28 -9.34 -19.41
CA ILE A 322 14.88 -8.94 -19.17
C ILE A 322 14.78 -7.44 -18.87
N LEU A 323 15.65 -6.92 -18.00
CA LEU A 323 15.64 -5.52 -17.58
C LEU A 323 16.08 -4.56 -18.70
N ASN A 324 17.10 -4.93 -19.49
CA ASN A 324 17.53 -4.15 -20.65
C ASN A 324 16.41 -4.06 -21.70
N ARG A 325 15.69 -5.16 -21.92
CA ARG A 325 14.48 -5.18 -22.76
C ARG A 325 13.39 -4.29 -22.18
N THR A 326 13.14 -4.41 -20.88
CA THR A 326 12.14 -3.61 -20.17
C THR A 326 12.41 -2.12 -20.31
N LYS A 327 13.66 -1.68 -20.14
CA LYS A 327 14.07 -0.28 -20.32
C LYS A 327 13.80 0.21 -21.75
N SER A 328 14.20 -0.56 -22.76
CA SER A 328 13.95 -0.18 -24.16
C SER A 328 12.45 -0.12 -24.50
N LEU A 329 11.65 -1.05 -23.97
CA LEU A 329 10.19 -1.05 -24.14
C LEU A 329 9.54 0.11 -23.39
N ALA A 330 10.02 0.45 -22.20
CA ALA A 330 9.55 1.58 -21.41
C ALA A 330 9.75 2.92 -22.13
N GLU A 331 10.91 3.14 -22.75
CA GLU A 331 11.19 4.35 -23.54
C GLU A 331 10.21 4.48 -24.73
N LYS A 332 9.96 3.37 -25.44
CA LYS A 332 8.98 3.32 -26.54
C LYS A 332 7.56 3.56 -26.04
N PHE A 333 7.21 2.97 -24.90
CA PHE A 333 5.90 3.11 -24.27
C PHE A 333 5.64 4.57 -23.90
N ILE A 334 6.56 5.23 -23.20
CA ILE A 334 6.45 6.63 -22.79
C ILE A 334 6.32 7.53 -24.01
N LYS A 335 7.13 7.30 -25.06
CA LYS A 335 7.04 8.07 -26.31
C LYS A 335 5.68 7.91 -27.01
N LYS A 336 5.10 6.71 -26.98
CA LYS A 336 3.82 6.39 -27.63
C LYS A 336 2.62 6.91 -26.84
N HIS A 337 2.62 6.75 -25.53
CA HIS A 337 1.46 6.99 -24.67
C HIS A 337 1.52 8.31 -23.90
N GLY A 338 2.69 8.95 -23.79
CA GLY A 338 2.88 10.21 -23.08
C GLY A 338 2.92 10.10 -21.55
N TYR A 339 2.95 8.88 -21.00
CA TYR A 339 3.02 8.63 -19.56
C TYR A 339 3.86 7.39 -19.25
N ARG A 340 4.34 7.28 -18.00
CA ARG A 340 5.05 6.09 -17.47
C ARG A 340 4.04 4.97 -17.16
N PRO A 341 4.32 3.71 -17.55
CA PRO A 341 3.41 2.60 -17.22
C PRO A 341 3.25 2.46 -15.71
N LYS A 342 2.02 2.26 -15.24
CA LYS A 342 1.72 1.95 -13.82
C LYS A 342 1.70 0.45 -13.55
N VAL A 343 1.61 -0.38 -14.59
CA VAL A 343 1.62 -1.84 -14.51
C VAL A 343 2.62 -2.38 -15.53
N VAL A 344 3.51 -3.25 -15.08
CA VAL A 344 4.46 -4.00 -15.90
C VAL A 344 4.17 -5.48 -15.72
N LEU A 345 3.84 -6.16 -16.81
CA LEU A 345 3.58 -7.60 -16.85
C LEU A 345 4.79 -8.26 -17.49
N ILE A 346 5.47 -9.13 -16.73
CA ILE A 346 6.63 -9.86 -17.24
C ILE A 346 6.24 -11.32 -17.40
N GLN A 347 6.32 -11.79 -18.64
CA GLN A 347 5.91 -13.14 -19.03
C GLN A 347 6.63 -14.18 -18.16
N GLY A 348 5.87 -15.09 -17.54
CA GLY A 348 6.44 -16.11 -16.66
C GLY A 348 6.89 -15.66 -15.27
N LEU A 349 6.85 -14.36 -14.95
CA LEU A 349 7.35 -13.83 -13.68
C LEU A 349 6.29 -13.10 -12.85
N GLY A 350 5.25 -12.53 -13.47
CA GLY A 350 4.12 -11.93 -12.75
C GLY A 350 3.91 -10.46 -13.06
N MET A 351 3.26 -9.77 -12.13
CA MET A 351 2.85 -8.38 -12.27
C MET A 351 3.58 -7.46 -11.28
N PHE A 352 4.09 -6.35 -11.79
CA PHE A 352 4.75 -5.30 -11.02
C PHE A 352 3.97 -4.00 -11.19
N CYS A 353 3.57 -3.39 -10.08
CA CYS A 353 2.76 -2.18 -10.07
C CYS A 353 3.54 -1.01 -9.48
N ILE A 354 3.52 0.12 -10.18
CA ILE A 354 4.41 1.27 -9.96
C ILE A 354 3.58 2.45 -9.48
N GLY A 355 3.94 3.00 -8.32
CA GLY A 355 3.27 4.17 -7.75
C GLY A 355 4.28 5.17 -7.20
N ASP A 356 3.99 6.47 -7.31
CA ASP A 356 4.81 7.50 -6.68
C ASP A 356 4.64 7.47 -5.15
N ARG A 357 3.57 6.81 -4.67
CA ARG A 357 3.34 6.45 -3.26
C ARG A 357 2.95 4.98 -3.13
N LYS A 358 3.14 4.39 -1.94
CA LYS A 358 2.73 2.99 -1.66
C LYS A 358 1.27 2.74 -1.99
N ARG A 359 0.37 3.63 -1.54
CA ARG A 359 -1.07 3.53 -1.85
C ARG A 359 -1.36 3.52 -3.35
N ASP A 360 -0.62 4.28 -4.16
CA ASP A 360 -0.85 4.34 -5.61
C ASP A 360 -0.43 3.03 -6.29
N ALA A 361 0.69 2.44 -5.85
CA ALA A 361 1.16 1.14 -6.32
C ALA A 361 0.18 0.01 -5.93
N ASP A 362 -0.31 0.03 -4.69
CA ASP A 362 -1.26 -0.96 -4.17
C ASP A 362 -2.61 -0.88 -4.87
N ASN A 363 -3.12 0.33 -5.07
CA ASN A 363 -4.36 0.54 -5.84
C ASN A 363 -4.20 0.01 -7.27
N SER A 364 -3.05 0.26 -7.90
CA SER A 364 -2.76 -0.26 -9.26
C SER A 364 -2.75 -1.79 -9.27
N LYS A 365 -2.17 -2.43 -8.25
CA LYS A 365 -2.14 -3.89 -8.10
C LYS A 365 -3.55 -4.47 -7.95
N ILE A 366 -4.33 -3.93 -7.02
CA ILE A 366 -5.70 -4.40 -6.75
C ILE A 366 -6.60 -4.23 -8.00
N VAL A 367 -6.58 -3.05 -8.61
CA VAL A 367 -7.48 -2.73 -9.74
C VAL A 367 -7.09 -3.48 -11.00
N TYR A 368 -5.79 -3.69 -11.26
CA TYR A 368 -5.38 -4.44 -12.44
C TYR A 368 -5.62 -5.94 -12.29
N GLU A 369 -5.41 -6.50 -11.10
CA GLU A 369 -5.79 -7.89 -10.82
C GLU A 369 -7.31 -8.09 -10.98
N ASP A 370 -8.11 -7.12 -10.56
CA ASP A 370 -9.55 -7.11 -10.82
C ASP A 370 -9.89 -7.06 -12.32
N SER A 371 -9.15 -6.27 -13.09
CA SER A 371 -9.29 -6.20 -14.55
C SER A 371 -9.01 -7.57 -15.21
N ILE A 372 -8.06 -8.35 -14.68
CA ILE A 372 -7.81 -9.74 -15.11
C ILE A 372 -8.98 -10.66 -14.72
N LYS A 373 -9.63 -10.45 -13.56
CA LYS A 373 -10.87 -11.17 -13.21
C LYS A 373 -12.00 -10.83 -14.18
N ILE A 374 -12.20 -9.55 -14.50
CA ILE A 374 -13.22 -9.10 -15.46
C ILE A 374 -12.97 -9.71 -16.83
N LEU A 375 -11.72 -9.72 -17.32
CA LEU A 375 -11.32 -10.45 -18.53
C LEU A 375 -11.80 -11.90 -18.49
N LYS A 376 -11.46 -12.61 -17.40
CA LYS A 376 -11.83 -14.02 -17.21
C LYS A 376 -13.35 -14.21 -17.28
N TRP A 377 -14.13 -13.39 -16.57
CA TRP A 377 -15.59 -13.53 -16.53
C TRP A 377 -16.28 -13.11 -17.82
N SER A 378 -15.80 -12.06 -18.49
CA SER A 378 -16.38 -11.54 -19.75
C SER A 378 -16.46 -12.59 -20.86
N SER A 379 -15.60 -13.61 -20.84
CA SER A 379 -15.66 -14.74 -21.78
C SER A 379 -16.98 -15.53 -21.74
N SER A 380 -17.63 -15.57 -20.57
CA SER A 380 -18.94 -16.20 -20.41
C SER A 380 -20.07 -15.36 -21.02
N PHE A 381 -19.78 -14.09 -21.34
CA PHE A 381 -20.72 -13.08 -21.81
C PHE A 381 -20.36 -12.55 -23.21
N GLY A 382 -19.88 -13.43 -24.08
CA GLY A 382 -19.55 -13.08 -25.47
C GLY A 382 -18.15 -12.49 -25.67
N GLY A 383 -17.30 -12.51 -24.62
CA GLY A 383 -15.95 -11.97 -24.65
C GLY A 383 -15.86 -10.51 -24.21
N PRO A 384 -14.65 -9.98 -24.04
CA PRO A 384 -14.41 -8.66 -23.47
C PRO A 384 -14.89 -7.53 -24.38
N HIS A 385 -15.55 -6.54 -23.79
CA HIS A 385 -15.95 -5.27 -24.38
C HIS A 385 -15.13 -4.15 -23.75
N PHE A 386 -14.06 -3.73 -24.42
CA PHE A 386 -13.19 -2.65 -23.97
C PHE A 386 -13.77 -1.28 -24.30
N LEU A 387 -13.37 -0.27 -23.53
CA LEU A 387 -13.60 1.12 -23.89
C LEU A 387 -12.86 1.45 -25.19
N ASN A 388 -13.53 2.17 -26.09
CA ASN A 388 -12.89 2.65 -27.31
C ASN A 388 -11.95 3.84 -27.04
N ASP A 389 -11.10 4.16 -28.02
CA ASP A 389 -10.09 5.22 -27.92
C ASP A 389 -10.64 6.57 -27.45
N ARG A 390 -11.82 6.98 -27.94
CA ARG A 390 -12.45 8.24 -27.55
C ARG A 390 -12.89 8.22 -26.10
N GLN A 391 -13.47 7.12 -25.64
CA GLN A 391 -13.95 6.95 -24.26
C GLN A 391 -12.77 6.92 -23.28
N ALA A 392 -11.73 6.15 -23.59
CA ALA A 392 -10.53 6.07 -22.76
C ALA A 392 -9.81 7.43 -22.67
N LYS A 393 -9.65 8.12 -23.80
CA LYS A 393 -8.98 9.43 -23.86
C LYS A 393 -9.73 10.50 -23.05
N PHE A 394 -11.08 10.47 -23.06
CA PHE A 394 -11.88 11.38 -22.24
C PHE A 394 -11.54 11.22 -20.74
N ILE A 395 -11.41 9.97 -20.28
CA ILE A 395 -11.10 9.68 -18.88
C ILE A 395 -9.67 10.10 -18.54
N ASP A 396 -8.71 9.84 -19.42
CA ASP A 396 -7.31 10.30 -19.25
C ASP A 396 -7.26 11.83 -19.09
N GLU A 397 -7.93 12.59 -19.97
CA GLU A 397 -7.96 14.06 -19.92
C GLU A 397 -8.67 14.59 -18.67
N TRP A 398 -9.79 13.96 -18.28
CA TRP A 398 -10.54 14.30 -17.08
C TRP A 398 -9.77 14.02 -15.78
N GLU A 399 -8.99 12.95 -15.75
CA GLU A 399 -8.11 12.60 -14.63
C GLU A 399 -6.93 13.56 -14.53
N VAL A 400 -6.27 13.89 -15.65
CA VAL A 400 -5.15 14.86 -15.69
C VAL A 400 -5.57 16.20 -15.09
N GLU A 401 -6.76 16.70 -15.42
CA GLU A 401 -7.28 17.93 -14.82
C GLU A 401 -7.65 17.77 -13.33
N SER A 402 -8.11 16.59 -12.92
CA SER A 402 -8.35 16.29 -11.50
C SER A 402 -7.03 16.18 -10.70
N TYR A 403 -5.97 15.69 -11.31
CA TYR A 403 -4.62 15.58 -10.75
C TYR A 403 -3.92 16.95 -10.64
N ARG A 404 -3.96 17.78 -11.69
CA ARG A 404 -3.47 19.18 -11.66
C ARG A 404 -4.07 19.97 -10.49
N ARG A 405 -5.36 19.77 -10.24
CA ARG A 405 -6.08 20.39 -9.10
C ARG A 405 -5.65 19.85 -7.73
N LYS A 406 -5.29 18.57 -7.62
CA LYS A 406 -4.73 17.99 -6.37
C LYS A 406 -3.34 18.54 -6.07
N ILE A 407 -2.48 18.72 -7.07
CA ILE A 407 -1.16 19.35 -6.90
C ILE A 407 -1.30 20.81 -6.44
N ALA A 408 -2.23 21.57 -7.01
CA ALA A 408 -2.47 22.96 -6.62
C ALA A 408 -3.07 23.13 -5.21
N SER A 409 -3.57 22.06 -4.58
CA SER A 409 -4.26 22.10 -3.27
C SER A 409 -3.62 21.23 -2.18
N GLY A 410 -2.54 20.49 -2.48
CA GLY A 410 -1.90 19.56 -1.55
C GLY A 410 -0.59 20.08 -1.00
N SER A 411 -0.48 20.14 0.33
CA SER A 411 0.81 20.21 1.03
C SER A 411 1.57 18.91 0.76
N SER A 412 2.68 18.99 0.03
CA SER A 412 3.56 17.84 -0.12
C SER A 412 4.11 17.49 1.27
N VAL A 413 4.08 16.21 1.65
CA VAL A 413 4.84 15.73 2.82
C VAL A 413 6.29 16.09 2.52
N ARG A 414 6.82 17.07 3.26
CA ARG A 414 8.22 17.47 3.25
C ARG A 414 8.92 16.69 4.35
N GLY A 415 10.09 16.16 4.06
CA GLY A 415 10.90 15.48 5.05
C GLY A 415 12.19 14.95 4.43
N ARG A 416 13.24 14.84 5.25
CA ARG A 416 14.61 14.55 4.77
C ARG A 416 14.73 13.19 4.08
N VAL A 417 13.90 12.25 4.50
CA VAL A 417 13.91 10.86 3.99
C VAL A 417 12.63 10.55 3.21
N LYS A 418 11.97 11.57 2.66
CA LYS A 418 10.73 11.44 1.89
C LYS A 418 10.87 10.40 0.78
N GLY A 419 9.99 9.41 0.80
CA GLY A 419 9.91 8.37 -0.23
C GLY A 419 10.98 7.27 -0.13
N LYS A 420 11.93 7.38 0.83
CA LYS A 420 12.90 6.32 1.10
C LYS A 420 12.21 5.14 1.80
N ILE A 421 12.62 3.93 1.44
CA ILE A 421 12.24 2.68 2.08
C ILE A 421 13.30 2.34 3.14
N ALA A 422 12.92 2.42 4.41
CA ALA A 422 13.80 2.21 5.54
C ALA A 422 13.44 0.94 6.32
N VAL A 423 14.36 -0.02 6.39
CA VAL A 423 14.20 -1.23 7.21
C VAL A 423 14.89 -1.02 8.55
N VAL A 424 14.21 -1.32 9.66
CA VAL A 424 14.76 -1.19 11.01
C VAL A 424 14.61 -2.53 11.74
N THR A 425 15.72 -3.13 12.18
CA THR A 425 15.68 -4.36 13.00
C THR A 425 15.61 -4.05 14.49
N GLY A 426 14.89 -4.87 15.26
CA GLY A 426 14.63 -4.57 16.67
C GLY A 426 13.69 -3.36 16.84
N ALA A 427 12.76 -3.17 15.90
CA ALA A 427 11.91 -1.99 15.78
C ALA A 427 10.71 -1.96 16.73
N ALA A 428 10.44 -3.03 17.48
CA ALA A 428 9.27 -3.09 18.36
C ALA A 428 9.41 -2.26 19.65
N GLN A 429 10.61 -1.77 19.98
CA GLN A 429 10.86 -1.03 21.22
C GLN A 429 12.15 -0.19 21.19
N GLY A 430 12.31 0.70 22.19
CA GLY A 430 13.55 1.40 22.47
C GLY A 430 14.05 2.27 21.32
N PHE A 431 15.34 2.19 21.00
CA PHE A 431 15.90 2.95 19.87
C PHE A 431 15.27 2.55 18.54
N GLY A 432 15.00 1.27 18.30
CA GLY A 432 14.43 0.81 17.04
C GLY A 432 13.07 1.44 16.78
N GLU A 433 12.16 1.38 17.76
CA GLU A 433 10.85 2.04 17.66
C GLU A 433 11.00 3.55 17.45
N GLY A 434 11.82 4.21 18.27
CA GLY A 434 12.04 5.66 18.18
C GLY A 434 12.59 6.10 16.83
N ILE A 435 13.52 5.32 16.26
CA ILE A 435 14.09 5.54 14.92
C ILE A 435 12.99 5.36 13.87
N SER A 436 12.22 4.28 13.95
CA SER A 436 11.10 4.02 13.02
C SER A 436 10.09 5.16 13.01
N ARG A 437 9.69 5.67 14.18
CA ARG A 437 8.75 6.81 14.27
C ARG A 437 9.34 8.09 13.68
N SER A 438 10.62 8.34 13.92
CA SER A 438 11.29 9.55 13.44
C SER A 438 11.49 9.52 11.91
N LEU A 439 11.82 8.36 11.34
CA LEU A 439 11.93 8.18 9.89
C LEU A 439 10.57 8.35 9.20
N ALA A 440 9.50 7.77 9.75
CA ALA A 440 8.15 7.94 9.23
C ALA A 440 7.69 9.42 9.29
N ASN A 441 7.98 10.12 10.39
CA ASN A 441 7.69 11.55 10.53
C ASN A 441 8.39 12.41 9.47
N GLU A 442 9.57 12.01 9.00
CA GLU A 442 10.32 12.65 7.91
C GLU A 442 10.00 12.05 6.52
N GLY A 443 8.91 11.29 6.40
CA GLY A 443 8.32 10.86 5.14
C GLY A 443 8.86 9.55 4.54
N ALA A 444 9.62 8.76 5.30
CA ALA A 444 10.03 7.42 4.86
C ALA A 444 8.89 6.40 4.96
N TYR A 445 8.93 5.38 4.10
CA TYR A 445 8.22 4.13 4.31
C TYR A 445 9.07 3.26 5.23
N VAL A 446 8.52 2.80 6.36
CA VAL A 446 9.29 2.12 7.40
C VAL A 446 8.87 0.68 7.55
N ILE A 447 9.83 -0.23 7.41
CA ILE A 447 9.64 -1.65 7.69
C ILE A 447 10.15 -1.92 9.11
N LEU A 448 9.24 -2.31 9.99
CA LEU A 448 9.51 -2.65 11.37
C LEU A 448 9.76 -4.15 11.47
N ALA A 449 11.04 -4.51 11.47
CA ALA A 449 11.46 -5.89 11.53
C ALA A 449 11.82 -6.28 12.97
N ASP A 450 11.09 -7.22 13.56
CA ASP A 450 11.32 -7.63 14.95
C ASP A 450 10.98 -9.11 15.18
N LEU A 451 11.61 -9.72 16.18
CA LEU A 451 11.23 -11.05 16.65
C LEU A 451 9.85 -11.00 17.33
N ASN A 452 9.56 -9.90 18.03
CA ASN A 452 8.24 -9.57 18.58
C ASN A 452 7.37 -8.92 17.49
N LEU A 453 6.77 -9.76 16.65
CA LEU A 453 5.87 -9.31 15.58
C LEU A 453 4.73 -8.44 16.10
N LYS A 454 4.13 -8.78 17.25
CA LYS A 454 2.97 -8.04 17.77
C LYS A 454 3.35 -6.60 18.14
N GLY A 455 4.47 -6.41 18.83
CA GLY A 455 4.97 -5.06 19.14
C GLY A 455 5.27 -4.25 17.87
N ALA A 456 5.89 -4.87 16.86
CA ALA A 456 6.13 -4.21 15.58
C ALA A 456 4.82 -3.83 14.86
N GLN A 457 3.79 -4.69 14.91
CA GLN A 457 2.47 -4.43 14.34
C GLN A 457 1.78 -3.25 15.02
N ASP A 458 1.79 -3.17 16.35
CA ASP A 458 1.16 -2.08 17.09
C ASP A 458 1.77 -0.71 16.73
N VAL A 459 3.11 -0.66 16.57
CA VAL A 459 3.80 0.54 16.11
C VAL A 459 3.47 0.86 14.65
N ALA A 460 3.45 -0.15 13.76
CA ALA A 460 3.11 0.04 12.36
C ALA A 460 1.68 0.56 12.18
N GLU A 461 0.71 0.01 12.91
CA GLU A 461 -0.69 0.47 12.92
C GLU A 461 -0.78 1.93 13.39
N SER A 462 -0.10 2.29 14.47
CA SER A 462 0.00 3.67 14.96
C SER A 462 0.54 4.62 13.89
N LEU A 463 1.60 4.24 13.18
CA LEU A 463 2.19 5.04 12.11
C LEU A 463 1.27 5.16 10.89
N ASN A 464 0.61 4.07 10.51
CA ASN A 464 -0.34 4.06 9.39
C ASN A 464 -1.58 4.92 9.68
N MET A 465 -2.07 4.94 10.92
CA MET A 465 -3.15 5.84 11.33
C MET A 465 -2.71 7.32 11.26
N GLN A 466 -1.47 7.61 11.65
CA GLN A 466 -0.97 8.99 11.70
C GLN A 466 -0.58 9.55 10.33
N TYR A 467 0.09 8.75 9.50
CA TYR A 467 0.72 9.22 8.25
C TYR A 467 0.08 8.65 6.97
N GLY A 468 -0.90 7.75 7.11
CA GLY A 468 -1.61 7.10 6.03
C GLY A 468 -1.18 5.65 5.81
N ASN A 469 -2.14 4.83 5.36
CA ASN A 469 -1.94 3.40 5.13
C ASN A 469 -0.77 3.10 4.18
N GLY A 470 0.04 2.10 4.53
CA GLY A 470 1.23 1.71 3.78
C GLY A 470 2.50 2.47 4.15
N THR A 471 2.43 3.47 5.03
CA THR A 471 3.61 4.17 5.59
C THR A 471 4.50 3.21 6.39
N ALA A 472 3.91 2.26 7.11
CA ALA A 472 4.62 1.29 7.92
C ALA A 472 4.16 -0.15 7.67
N PHE A 473 5.11 -1.08 7.67
CA PHE A 473 4.88 -2.51 7.49
C PHE A 473 5.67 -3.29 8.55
N ALA A 474 5.01 -4.22 9.26
CA ALA A 474 5.64 -5.03 10.29
C ALA A 474 5.97 -6.43 9.74
N VAL A 475 7.19 -6.89 9.98
CA VAL A 475 7.67 -8.21 9.54
C VAL A 475 8.39 -8.93 10.66
N LYS A 476 8.14 -10.24 10.79
CA LYS A 476 8.81 -11.06 11.80
C LYS A 476 10.20 -11.42 11.31
N VAL A 477 11.22 -11.17 12.13
CA VAL A 477 12.59 -11.61 11.81
C VAL A 477 13.33 -12.10 13.04
N ASP A 478 13.99 -13.26 12.92
CA ASP A 478 15.11 -13.63 13.77
C ASP A 478 16.40 -13.33 13.00
N VAL A 479 17.12 -12.29 13.43
CA VAL A 479 18.37 -11.88 12.76
C VAL A 479 19.47 -12.94 12.87
N THR A 480 19.30 -13.97 13.71
CA THR A 480 20.27 -15.08 13.85
C THR A 480 19.99 -16.26 12.92
N ASP A 481 18.90 -16.20 12.16
CA ASP A 481 18.50 -17.19 11.17
C ASP A 481 18.57 -16.57 9.76
N GLU A 482 19.46 -17.12 8.94
CA GLU A 482 19.70 -16.66 7.57
C GLU A 482 18.44 -16.73 6.70
N LEU A 483 17.65 -17.80 6.82
CA LEU A 483 16.42 -17.93 6.05
C LEU A 483 15.38 -16.90 6.50
N SER A 484 15.28 -16.65 7.81
CA SER A 484 14.41 -15.59 8.33
C SER A 484 14.80 -14.22 7.80
N VAL A 485 16.09 -13.90 7.72
CA VAL A 485 16.57 -12.63 7.16
C VAL A 485 16.30 -12.55 5.67
N SER A 486 16.59 -13.61 4.91
CA SER A 486 16.33 -13.66 3.46
C SER A 486 14.85 -13.48 3.15
N ASN A 487 13.95 -14.12 3.92
CA ASN A 487 12.51 -14.00 3.74
C ASN A 487 12.00 -12.58 4.03
N MET A 488 12.46 -11.96 5.12
CA MET A 488 12.17 -10.55 5.40
C MET A 488 12.55 -9.66 4.21
N ILE A 489 13.76 -9.81 3.67
CA ILE A 489 14.21 -9.00 2.53
C ILE A 489 13.29 -9.20 1.33
N SER A 490 12.94 -10.45 1.00
CA SER A 490 12.01 -10.73 -0.10
C SER A 490 10.61 -10.15 0.14
N GLU A 491 10.10 -10.14 1.37
CA GLU A 491 8.84 -9.46 1.69
C GLU A 491 8.92 -7.94 1.47
N VAL A 492 10.02 -7.29 1.90
CA VAL A 492 10.22 -5.86 1.65
C VAL A 492 10.27 -5.54 0.16
N VAL A 493 11.01 -6.33 -0.62
CA VAL A 493 11.09 -6.17 -2.07
C VAL A 493 9.72 -6.37 -2.71
N ARG A 494 8.96 -7.40 -2.32
CA ARG A 494 7.64 -7.67 -2.89
C ARG A 494 6.64 -6.54 -2.60
N GLU A 495 6.72 -5.90 -1.43
CA GLU A 495 5.79 -4.85 -1.04
C GLU A 495 6.20 -3.45 -1.51
N TYR A 496 7.49 -3.11 -1.44
CA TYR A 496 7.98 -1.75 -1.68
C TYR A 496 8.96 -1.63 -2.86
N GLY A 497 9.52 -2.74 -3.31
CA GLY A 497 10.33 -2.82 -4.52
C GLY A 497 11.83 -2.68 -4.28
N GLY A 498 12.28 -2.37 -3.07
CA GLY A 498 13.70 -2.16 -2.80
C GLY A 498 13.98 -1.70 -1.37
N ILE A 499 15.22 -1.31 -1.09
CA ILE A 499 15.67 -0.83 0.22
C ILE A 499 16.59 0.36 0.00
N ASP A 500 16.35 1.46 0.71
CA ASP A 500 17.11 2.70 0.56
C ASP A 500 17.96 2.98 1.82
N VAL A 501 17.44 2.61 2.98
CA VAL A 501 18.11 2.72 4.27
C VAL A 501 17.90 1.42 5.06
N PHE A 502 18.97 0.85 5.60
CA PHE A 502 18.89 -0.27 6.52
C PHE A 502 19.51 0.11 7.87
N ILE A 503 18.68 0.20 8.91
CA ILE A 503 19.12 0.40 10.29
C ILE A 503 19.24 -0.97 10.98
N SER A 504 20.47 -1.46 11.13
CA SER A 504 20.75 -2.68 11.88
C SER A 504 20.87 -2.36 13.37
N ASN A 505 19.75 -2.52 14.10
CA ASN A 505 19.63 -2.12 15.50
C ASN A 505 19.46 -3.29 16.48
N ALA A 506 19.20 -4.51 15.99
CA ALA A 506 19.12 -5.69 16.86
C ALA A 506 20.39 -5.87 17.72
N GLY A 507 20.20 -6.08 19.02
CA GLY A 507 21.32 -6.34 19.92
C GLY A 507 20.92 -6.75 21.34
N VAL A 508 21.73 -7.61 21.94
CA VAL A 508 21.52 -8.16 23.29
C VAL A 508 22.80 -8.08 24.12
N VAL A 509 22.64 -8.06 25.44
CA VAL A 509 23.74 -8.02 26.41
C VAL A 509 23.53 -9.10 27.48
N LYS A 510 24.63 -9.79 27.83
CA LYS A 510 24.72 -10.66 29.00
C LYS A 510 25.91 -10.20 29.83
N SER A 511 25.64 -9.72 31.06
CA SER A 511 26.69 -9.27 31.97
C SER A 511 27.17 -10.40 32.87
N GLY A 512 28.48 -10.53 33.05
CA GLY A 512 29.10 -11.56 33.88
C GLY A 512 30.63 -11.44 33.92
N SER A 513 31.25 -12.01 34.95
CA SER A 513 32.71 -12.12 34.97
C SER A 513 33.16 -13.16 33.94
N VAL A 514 34.22 -12.89 33.19
CA VAL A 514 34.81 -13.84 32.23
C VAL A 514 35.21 -15.16 32.89
N LYS A 515 35.48 -15.16 34.20
CA LYS A 515 35.82 -16.36 34.97
C LYS A 515 34.66 -17.37 35.07
N VAL A 516 33.42 -16.94 34.88
CA VAL A 516 32.20 -17.75 35.09
C VAL A 516 31.17 -17.58 33.97
N MET A 517 31.51 -16.87 32.89
CA MET A 517 30.61 -16.68 31.76
C MET A 517 30.45 -18.01 31.02
N GLU A 518 29.21 -18.46 30.87
CA GLU A 518 28.90 -19.67 30.12
C GLU A 518 29.12 -19.43 28.62
N LEU A 519 29.67 -20.44 27.93
CA LEU A 519 29.91 -20.37 26.49
C LEU A 519 28.62 -20.05 25.71
N LYS A 520 27.49 -20.67 26.09
CA LYS A 520 26.18 -20.44 25.47
C LYS A 520 25.74 -18.97 25.50
N ASP A 521 26.04 -18.23 26.57
CA ASP A 521 25.70 -16.81 26.67
C ASP A 521 26.64 -15.96 25.79
N PHE A 522 27.91 -16.33 25.73
CA PHE A 522 28.90 -15.69 24.85
C PHE A 522 28.52 -15.87 23.37
N GLU A 523 28.19 -17.11 22.98
CA GLU A 523 27.74 -17.48 21.64
C GLU A 523 26.44 -16.77 21.30
N PHE A 524 25.46 -16.74 22.20
CA PHE A 524 24.20 -16.02 21.98
C PHE A 524 24.41 -14.53 21.68
N VAL A 525 25.21 -13.84 22.49
CA VAL A 525 25.51 -12.41 22.28
C VAL A 525 26.23 -12.20 20.94
N THR A 526 27.19 -13.07 20.60
CA THR A 526 27.92 -12.98 19.33
C THR A 526 27.01 -13.27 18.13
N LYS A 527 26.14 -14.28 18.23
CA LYS A 527 25.21 -14.67 17.17
C LYS A 527 24.25 -13.53 16.83
N VAL A 528 23.69 -12.86 17.85
CA VAL A 528 22.77 -11.73 17.63
C VAL A 528 23.52 -10.49 17.13
N ASN A 529 24.55 -10.04 17.86
CA ASN A 529 25.15 -8.72 17.62
C ASN A 529 26.12 -8.68 16.43
N TYR A 530 26.79 -9.79 16.14
CA TYR A 530 27.85 -9.87 15.12
C TYR A 530 27.36 -10.63 13.88
N ILE A 531 26.96 -11.90 14.04
CA ILE A 531 26.47 -12.70 12.90
C ILE A 531 25.18 -12.10 12.34
N GLY A 532 24.26 -11.66 13.19
CA GLY A 532 23.02 -11.04 12.72
C GLY A 532 23.24 -9.76 11.90
N TYR A 533 24.25 -8.95 12.23
CA TYR A 533 24.62 -7.80 11.41
C TYR A 533 25.16 -8.24 10.04
N PHE A 534 26.05 -9.24 10.01
CA PHE A 534 26.55 -9.81 8.76
C PHE A 534 25.42 -10.33 7.86
N LEU A 535 24.49 -11.13 8.41
CA LEU A 535 23.38 -11.69 7.64
C LEU A 535 22.49 -10.59 7.03
N VAL A 536 22.18 -9.56 7.81
CA VAL A 536 21.46 -8.39 7.32
C VAL A 536 22.17 -7.75 6.12
N VAL A 537 23.47 -7.48 6.23
CA VAL A 537 24.23 -6.85 5.14
C VAL A 537 24.28 -7.75 3.91
N LYS A 538 24.57 -9.05 4.10
CA LYS A 538 24.64 -10.07 3.04
C LYS A 538 23.38 -10.11 2.17
N HIS A 539 22.20 -9.97 2.77
CA HIS A 539 20.94 -10.06 2.04
C HIS A 539 20.40 -8.70 1.58
N ALA A 540 20.73 -7.59 2.27
CA ALA A 540 20.32 -6.26 1.84
C ALA A 540 21.18 -5.71 0.70
N SER A 541 22.49 -5.98 0.68
CA SER A 541 23.41 -5.39 -0.30
C SER A 541 23.10 -5.76 -1.76
N PRO A 542 22.67 -6.98 -2.12
CA PRO A 542 22.32 -7.29 -3.51
C PRO A 542 21.13 -6.49 -4.01
N ILE A 543 20.15 -6.21 -3.14
CA ILE A 543 18.97 -5.38 -3.47
C ILE A 543 19.41 -3.95 -3.74
N MET A 544 20.25 -3.39 -2.87
CA MET A 544 20.76 -2.03 -3.01
C MET A 544 21.67 -1.88 -4.25
N SER A 545 22.55 -2.86 -4.50
CA SER A 545 23.41 -2.92 -5.69
C SER A 545 22.58 -2.94 -6.98
N ALA A 546 21.49 -3.72 -7.03
CA ALA A 546 20.59 -3.75 -8.18
C ALA A 546 19.99 -2.37 -8.50
N GLN A 547 19.67 -1.54 -7.49
CA GLN A 547 19.19 -0.17 -7.71
C GLN A 547 20.29 0.71 -8.29
N HIS A 548 21.49 0.67 -7.71
CA HIS A 548 22.63 1.46 -8.14
C HIS A 548 23.11 1.09 -9.54
N LYS A 549 23.01 -0.20 -9.92
CA LYS A 549 23.35 -0.67 -11.27
C LYS A 549 22.57 0.07 -12.37
N TYR A 550 21.29 0.38 -12.14
CA TYR A 550 20.43 1.05 -13.11
C TYR A 550 20.32 2.57 -12.93
N ASP A 551 20.74 3.10 -11.78
CA ASP A 551 21.02 4.53 -11.58
C ASP A 551 22.29 4.73 -10.74
N LYS A 552 23.42 5.03 -11.42
CA LYS A 552 24.73 5.22 -10.79
C LYS A 552 24.84 6.43 -9.88
N SER A 553 23.84 7.34 -9.91
CA SER A 553 23.76 8.44 -8.96
C SER A 553 23.10 8.04 -7.63
N TYR A 554 22.52 6.85 -7.56
CA TYR A 554 21.79 6.41 -6.39
C TYR A 554 22.72 5.92 -5.29
N LEU A 555 22.51 6.43 -4.07
CA LEU A 555 23.21 6.01 -2.86
C LEU A 555 22.21 5.40 -1.88
N SER A 556 22.62 4.28 -1.27
CA SER A 556 21.90 3.62 -0.19
C SER A 556 22.73 3.64 1.09
N ASP A 557 22.06 3.53 2.25
CA ASP A 557 22.71 3.60 3.55
C ASP A 557 22.44 2.35 4.38
N ILE A 558 23.49 1.71 4.89
CA ILE A 558 23.42 0.73 5.96
C ILE A 558 24.04 1.36 7.21
N ILE A 559 23.24 1.47 8.27
CA ILE A 559 23.65 2.09 9.52
C ILE A 559 23.50 1.07 10.66
N GLN A 560 24.61 0.70 11.27
CA GLN A 560 24.61 -0.14 12.46
C GLN A 560 24.40 0.70 13.73
N ILE A 561 23.41 0.38 14.55
CA ILE A 561 23.33 0.90 15.91
C ILE A 561 24.26 0.08 16.80
N ASN A 562 25.47 0.62 16.99
CA ASN A 562 26.53 0.04 17.78
C ASN A 562 26.42 0.54 19.23
N SER A 563 27.54 0.88 19.88
CA SER A 563 27.60 1.32 21.27
C SER A 563 28.95 1.97 21.53
N LYS A 564 29.02 2.85 22.53
CA LYS A 564 30.30 3.22 23.16
C LYS A 564 31.16 2.02 23.58
N SER A 565 30.54 0.86 23.85
CA SER A 565 31.26 -0.38 24.20
C SER A 565 31.96 -1.04 23.01
N GLY A 566 31.72 -0.58 21.77
CA GLY A 566 32.50 -0.92 20.59
C GLY A 566 33.77 -0.08 20.43
N LEU A 567 33.92 1.00 21.21
CA LEU A 567 35.06 1.91 21.18
C LEU A 567 35.95 1.77 22.42
N GLN A 568 35.38 1.29 23.53
CA GLN A 568 36.08 1.05 24.77
C GLN A 568 35.57 -0.22 25.45
N GLY A 569 36.50 -1.06 25.92
CA GLY A 569 36.16 -2.29 26.65
C GLY A 569 35.23 -2.04 27.84
N SER A 570 34.30 -2.96 28.06
CA SER A 570 33.24 -2.84 29.08
C SER A 570 33.40 -3.91 30.15
N ASN A 571 33.72 -3.51 31.38
CA ASN A 571 33.93 -4.44 32.50
C ASN A 571 32.71 -5.34 32.72
N LYS A 572 32.94 -6.65 32.88
CA LYS A 572 31.92 -7.71 33.00
C LYS A 572 30.94 -7.80 31.82
N ASN A 573 31.30 -7.29 30.65
CA ASN A 573 30.47 -7.33 29.44
C ASN A 573 31.32 -7.74 28.22
N SER A 574 32.24 -8.70 28.39
CA SER A 574 33.25 -9.06 27.36
C SER A 574 32.62 -9.49 26.04
N ALA A 575 31.61 -10.36 26.05
CA ALA A 575 30.92 -10.80 24.83
C ALA A 575 30.25 -9.62 24.09
N TYR A 576 29.64 -8.70 24.83
CA TYR A 576 28.99 -7.52 24.26
C TYR A 576 30.01 -6.53 23.69
N ALA A 577 31.06 -6.20 24.44
CA ALA A 577 32.11 -5.32 23.94
C ALA A 577 32.80 -5.93 22.72
N GLY A 578 33.20 -7.20 22.78
CA GLY A 578 33.84 -7.91 21.67
C GLY A 578 32.97 -7.90 20.40
N SER A 579 31.68 -8.23 20.51
CA SER A 579 30.76 -8.18 19.36
C SER A 579 30.55 -6.77 18.82
N LYS A 580 30.52 -5.74 19.67
CA LYS A 580 30.38 -4.32 19.25
C LYS A 580 31.67 -3.77 18.61
N PHE A 581 32.84 -4.12 19.12
CA PHE A 581 34.14 -3.84 18.45
C PHE A 581 34.20 -4.54 17.09
N GLY A 582 33.85 -5.83 17.04
CA GLY A 582 33.76 -6.58 15.79
C GLY A 582 32.79 -5.94 14.81
N GLY A 583 31.64 -5.44 15.29
CA GLY A 583 30.68 -4.71 14.46
C GLY A 583 31.27 -3.49 13.75
N ILE A 584 32.16 -2.73 14.40
CA ILE A 584 32.89 -1.62 13.77
C ILE A 584 33.85 -2.15 12.69
N GLY A 585 34.56 -3.24 12.97
CA GLY A 585 35.41 -3.90 11.98
C GLY A 585 34.62 -4.34 10.73
N LEU A 586 33.46 -4.97 10.93
CA LEU A 586 32.55 -5.32 9.83
C LEU A 586 32.07 -4.09 9.06
N THR A 587 31.66 -3.02 9.74
CA THR A 587 31.26 -1.76 9.10
C THR A 587 32.36 -1.22 8.18
N GLN A 588 33.62 -1.22 8.62
CA GLN A 588 34.74 -0.78 7.80
C GLN A 588 34.99 -1.71 6.60
N SER A 589 34.98 -3.03 6.82
CA SER A 589 35.16 -3.99 5.73
C SER A 589 34.04 -3.91 4.68
N PHE A 590 32.78 -3.86 5.12
CA PHE A 590 31.63 -3.74 4.22
C PHE A 590 31.61 -2.39 3.50
N ALA A 591 32.03 -1.30 4.14
CA ALA A 591 32.14 0.00 3.49
C ALA A 591 33.15 0.01 2.34
N LEU A 592 34.30 -0.66 2.51
CA LEU A 592 35.32 -0.76 1.47
C LEU A 592 34.84 -1.57 0.27
N GLU A 593 34.09 -2.65 0.51
CA GLU A 593 33.54 -3.51 -0.53
C GLU A 593 32.36 -2.84 -1.25
N LEU A 594 31.34 -2.44 -0.50
CA LEU A 594 30.04 -2.07 -1.06
C LEU A 594 29.98 -0.62 -1.60
N VAL A 595 31.05 0.16 -1.49
CA VAL A 595 31.10 1.51 -2.08
C VAL A 595 31.02 1.48 -3.61
N GLU A 596 31.49 0.40 -4.25
CA GLU A 596 31.38 0.21 -5.72
C GLU A 596 29.92 0.00 -6.18
N ASP A 597 29.08 -0.44 -5.26
CA ASP A 597 27.63 -0.59 -5.40
C ASP A 597 26.85 0.65 -4.94
N GLY A 598 27.52 1.75 -4.61
CA GLY A 598 26.87 2.97 -4.11
C GLY A 598 26.25 2.81 -2.71
N ILE A 599 26.75 1.87 -1.90
CA ILE A 599 26.24 1.61 -0.56
C ILE A 599 27.21 2.19 0.47
N LYS A 600 26.73 3.13 1.27
CA LYS A 600 27.44 3.64 2.44
C LYS A 600 27.17 2.73 3.63
N VAL A 601 28.21 2.36 4.37
CA VAL A 601 28.08 1.53 5.57
C VAL A 601 28.73 2.24 6.75
N ASN A 602 27.94 2.64 7.75
CA ASN A 602 28.41 3.40 8.90
C ASN A 602 27.87 2.80 10.21
N ALA A 603 28.47 3.18 11.34
CA ALA A 603 28.04 2.78 12.67
C ALA A 603 27.77 4.01 13.53
N VAL A 604 26.69 3.98 14.31
CA VAL A 604 26.37 4.97 15.33
C VAL A 604 26.66 4.37 16.71
N CYS A 605 27.48 5.05 17.50
CA CYS A 605 27.96 4.57 18.80
C CYS A 605 27.36 5.40 19.95
N PRO A 606 26.09 5.12 20.36
CA PRO A 606 25.44 5.88 21.41
C PRO A 606 26.02 5.61 22.80
N GLY A 607 25.80 6.59 23.67
CA GLY A 607 25.92 6.48 25.12
C GLY A 607 24.83 5.59 25.72
N ASN A 608 24.62 5.70 27.03
CA ASN A 608 23.60 4.90 27.70
C ASN A 608 22.22 5.50 27.45
N PHE A 609 21.30 4.73 26.84
CA PHE A 609 19.87 5.09 26.82
C PHE A 609 19.20 4.62 28.09
N LEU A 610 19.34 5.43 29.14
CA LEU A 610 18.97 5.06 30.51
C LEU A 610 17.47 4.79 30.67
N ASP A 611 16.63 5.45 29.88
CA ASP A 611 15.17 5.26 29.91
C ASP A 611 14.69 4.13 29.00
N GLY A 612 15.55 3.63 28.10
CA GLY A 612 15.22 2.57 27.17
C GLY A 612 15.14 1.19 27.82
N PRO A 613 14.44 0.22 27.20
CA PRO A 613 14.12 -1.08 27.79
C PRO A 613 15.37 -1.89 28.20
N LEU A 614 16.47 -1.75 27.46
CA LEU A 614 17.75 -2.39 27.80
C LEU A 614 18.24 -2.00 29.21
N TRP A 615 17.97 -0.78 29.66
CA TRP A 615 18.39 -0.27 30.96
C TRP A 615 17.29 -0.38 32.01
N SER A 616 16.09 0.07 31.67
CA SER A 616 14.98 0.33 32.61
C SER A 616 14.06 -0.86 32.86
N ASP A 617 14.17 -1.97 32.11
CA ASP A 617 13.34 -3.16 32.33
C ASP A 617 13.49 -3.67 33.78
N PRO A 618 12.36 -3.90 34.49
CA PRO A 618 12.36 -4.17 35.93
C PRO A 618 12.89 -5.57 36.31
N GLU A 619 13.02 -6.49 35.36
CA GLU A 619 13.49 -7.86 35.61
C GLU A 619 14.86 -8.12 34.98
N LYS A 620 15.02 -7.68 33.74
CA LYS A 620 16.13 -8.01 32.83
C LYS A 620 16.96 -6.78 32.47
N GLY A 621 16.57 -5.57 32.88
CA GLY A 621 17.29 -4.33 32.57
C GLY A 621 18.68 -4.27 33.20
N LEU A 622 19.59 -3.50 32.58
CA LEU A 622 20.96 -3.33 33.05
C LEU A 622 21.05 -2.73 34.46
N PHE A 623 20.11 -1.88 34.88
CA PHE A 623 20.11 -1.38 36.25
C PHE A 623 20.00 -2.51 37.28
N VAL A 624 19.07 -3.45 37.05
CA VAL A 624 18.85 -4.60 37.90
C VAL A 624 20.03 -5.58 37.83
N GLN A 625 20.51 -5.89 36.62
CA GLN A 625 21.67 -6.77 36.45
C GLN A 625 22.92 -6.23 37.14
N TYR A 626 23.19 -4.91 37.03
CA TYR A 626 24.38 -4.29 37.61
C TYR A 626 24.31 -4.14 39.12
N LEU A 627 23.13 -3.87 39.67
CA LEU A 627 22.91 -3.88 41.12
C LEU A 627 23.17 -5.28 41.69
N ARG A 628 22.57 -6.32 41.08
CA ARG A 628 22.77 -7.73 41.50
C ARG A 628 24.23 -8.19 41.37
N ALA A 629 24.90 -7.80 40.30
CA ALA A 629 26.30 -8.19 40.04
C ALA A 629 27.34 -7.39 40.85
N GLY A 630 26.90 -6.46 41.71
CA GLY A 630 27.78 -5.57 42.48
C GLY A 630 28.72 -4.77 41.58
N LYS A 631 28.24 -4.32 40.42
CA LYS A 631 29.09 -3.63 39.42
C LYS A 631 29.42 -2.20 39.82
N VAL A 632 28.52 -1.54 40.55
CA VAL A 632 28.71 -0.19 41.10
C VAL A 632 29.00 -0.32 42.60
N PRO A 633 30.24 -0.07 43.05
CA PRO A 633 30.57 -0.14 44.48
C PRO A 633 29.68 0.81 45.29
N GLY A 634 29.06 0.29 46.35
CA GLY A 634 28.23 1.07 47.27
C GLY A 634 26.78 1.33 46.83
N ALA A 635 26.38 0.95 45.62
CA ALA A 635 24.98 1.08 45.17
C ALA A 635 24.04 0.14 45.96
N LYS A 636 22.93 0.69 46.48
CA LYS A 636 21.90 -0.07 47.20
C LYS A 636 20.58 -0.12 46.43
N THR A 637 20.37 0.83 45.53
CA THR A 637 19.14 1.00 44.74
C THR A 637 19.44 1.12 43.26
N ILE A 638 18.42 0.95 42.41
CA ILE A 638 18.50 1.23 40.96
C ILE A 638 18.90 2.70 40.72
N GLU A 639 18.36 3.61 41.53
CA GLU A 639 18.65 5.04 41.44
C GLU A 639 20.12 5.37 41.71
N ASP A 640 20.76 4.68 42.66
CA ASP A 640 22.20 4.82 42.89
C ASP A 640 23.01 4.39 41.65
N VAL A 641 22.59 3.32 40.97
CA VAL A 641 23.21 2.86 39.72
C VAL A 641 22.99 3.91 38.62
N ARG A 642 21.78 4.48 38.51
CA ARG A 642 21.46 5.53 37.53
C ARG A 642 22.35 6.75 37.71
N ARG A 643 22.40 7.33 38.91
CA ARG A 643 23.23 8.50 39.23
C ARG A 643 24.71 8.26 38.94
N PHE A 644 25.22 7.07 39.25
CA PHE A 644 26.60 6.70 38.93
C PHE A 644 26.90 6.69 37.43
N TYR A 645 25.96 6.27 36.59
CA TYR A 645 26.15 6.28 35.14
C TYR A 645 25.95 7.67 34.54
N GLU A 646 25.04 8.49 35.08
CA GLU A 646 24.86 9.90 34.70
C GLU A 646 26.09 10.74 35.06
N SER A 647 26.68 10.53 36.25
CA SER A 647 27.88 11.27 36.69
C SER A 647 29.12 10.97 35.85
N LYS A 648 29.09 9.92 35.03
CA LYS A 648 30.16 9.58 34.07
C LYS A 648 29.97 10.19 32.69
N VAL A 649 28.84 10.87 32.46
CA VAL A 649 28.56 11.59 31.22
C VAL A 649 28.77 13.08 31.50
N PRO A 650 29.72 13.76 30.84
CA PRO A 650 29.93 15.20 31.04
C PRO A 650 28.68 16.06 30.86
N MET A 651 27.77 15.69 29.97
CA MET A 651 26.46 16.35 29.79
C MET A 651 25.42 16.02 30.88
N GLY A 652 25.75 15.17 31.86
CA GLY A 652 24.91 14.89 33.04
C GLY A 652 23.63 14.11 32.78
N ARG A 653 23.46 13.49 31.60
CA ARG A 653 22.24 12.74 31.23
C ARG A 653 22.53 11.53 30.33
N GLY A 654 21.55 10.64 30.22
CA GLY A 654 21.54 9.58 29.20
C GLY A 654 21.35 10.10 27.77
N CYS A 655 21.70 9.26 26.80
CA CYS A 655 21.44 9.46 25.37
C CYS A 655 19.96 9.17 25.07
N THR A 656 19.37 9.92 24.15
CA THR A 656 17.96 9.82 23.75
C THR A 656 17.82 9.53 22.25
N VAL A 657 16.62 9.14 21.82
CA VAL A 657 16.32 8.91 20.39
C VAL A 657 16.63 10.14 19.53
N PRO A 658 16.22 11.38 19.89
CA PRO A 658 16.61 12.57 19.13
C PRO A 658 18.12 12.74 18.94
N ASP A 659 18.92 12.46 19.97
CA ASP A 659 20.40 12.56 19.86
C ASP A 659 20.93 11.62 18.77
N VAL A 660 20.39 10.38 18.71
CA VAL A 660 20.77 9.38 17.69
C VAL A 660 20.25 9.76 16.30
N MET A 661 19.02 10.26 16.21
CA MET A 661 18.40 10.60 14.92
C MET A 661 19.11 11.73 14.20
N HIS A 662 19.63 12.73 14.91
CA HIS A 662 20.43 13.79 14.28
C HIS A 662 21.63 13.23 13.50
N THR A 663 22.31 12.23 14.05
CA THR A 663 23.43 11.56 13.36
C THR A 663 22.95 10.65 12.25
N ILE A 664 21.84 9.91 12.42
CA ILE A 664 21.28 9.08 11.34
C ILE A 664 20.93 9.93 10.12
N TYR A 665 20.24 11.07 10.31
CA TYR A 665 19.95 11.98 9.21
C TYR A 665 21.21 12.55 8.57
N TYR A 666 22.20 12.95 9.38
CA TYR A 666 23.49 13.40 8.87
C TYR A 666 24.17 12.34 7.99
N LEU A 667 24.21 11.09 8.44
CA LEU A 667 24.82 9.99 7.68
C LEU A 667 24.09 9.76 6.36
N ILE A 668 22.76 9.82 6.34
CA ILE A 668 21.97 9.69 5.11
C ILE A 668 22.25 10.86 4.16
N ASP A 669 22.25 12.10 4.67
CA ASP A 669 22.44 13.33 3.89
C ASP A 669 23.89 13.50 3.38
N GLN A 670 24.87 12.90 4.04
CA GLN A 670 26.29 13.02 3.71
C GLN A 670 26.70 12.05 2.59
N PRO A 671 27.01 12.52 1.35
CA PRO A 671 27.36 11.64 0.25
C PRO A 671 28.80 11.12 0.29
N TYR A 672 29.72 11.79 0.99
CA TYR A 672 31.17 11.52 0.93
C TYR A 672 31.72 10.83 2.18
N GLU A 673 30.88 10.14 2.96
CA GLU A 673 31.28 9.48 4.20
C GLU A 673 30.80 8.01 4.27
N THR A 674 31.72 7.08 4.48
CA THR A 674 31.46 5.65 4.70
C THR A 674 32.53 5.05 5.61
N GLY A 675 32.23 3.92 6.25
CA GLY A 675 33.13 3.19 7.14
C GLY A 675 33.34 3.82 8.53
N GLN A 676 32.55 4.83 8.90
CA GLN A 676 32.75 5.59 10.13
C GLN A 676 32.03 4.97 11.32
N ALA A 677 32.57 5.22 12.52
CA ALA A 677 31.92 4.93 13.80
C ALA A 677 31.67 6.24 14.56
N ILE A 678 30.48 6.81 14.41
CA ILE A 678 30.16 8.13 14.94
C ILE A 678 29.74 8.06 16.41
N THR A 679 30.49 8.73 17.28
CA THR A 679 30.32 8.71 18.74
C THR A 679 29.23 9.68 19.21
N ILE A 680 28.21 9.20 19.93
CA ILE A 680 27.12 10.02 20.50
C ILE A 680 26.99 9.74 22.01
N THR A 681 27.95 10.23 22.80
CA THR A 681 28.12 9.78 24.20
C THR A 681 28.04 10.90 25.25
N GLY A 682 27.58 12.09 24.87
CA GLY A 682 27.49 13.23 25.79
C GLY A 682 28.84 13.66 26.37
N GLY A 683 29.92 13.45 25.61
CA GLY A 683 31.31 13.72 26.02
C GLY A 683 32.00 12.58 26.78
N GLN A 684 31.31 11.45 27.03
CA GLN A 684 31.90 10.35 27.80
C GLN A 684 33.07 9.67 27.07
N LEU A 685 33.01 9.61 25.73
CA LEU A 685 34.12 9.24 24.85
C LEU A 685 34.31 10.37 23.82
N MET A 686 35.57 10.77 23.59
CA MET A 686 35.96 11.88 22.70
C MET A 686 36.92 11.41 21.59
N ARG A 687 36.81 10.15 21.18
CA ARG A 687 37.65 9.56 20.14
C ARG A 687 36.85 9.29 18.88
#